data_AF-A0A174CQL0-F1
#
_entry.id   AF-A0A174CQL0-F1
#
_cell.length_a   1.000
_cell.length_b   1.000
_cell.length_c   1.000
_cell.angle_alpha   90.00
_cell.angle_beta   90.00
_cell.angle_gamma   90.00
#
_symmetry.space_group_name_H-M   'P 1'
#
loop_
_entity.id
_entity.type
_entity.pdbx_description
1 polymer ?
#
loop_
_entity_poly.entity_id
_entity_poly.type
_entity_poly.pdbx_seq_one_letter_code
_entity_poly.pdbx_strand_id
1 'polypeptide(L)'
;MYCKKCGKQLRDDASFCPNCGTSLSVPQLDILTVFRTGIPKASVISSNGSDLFVYPHLPENVKNSIRTNFHLDYDDKIFFIRDTSWWDTRNQGLVITDKGIVCIPDNDKANEIVLFYWADIDRVEYQDLVLHFWNNEGYSYPIHISYFIKGDENENGRYIGEALAAVFTQMASVAIPVKSLLEETMVKIDDLMASKKCDEALQLALSFKEKEGDNSALDFYIAGIYAEKKEYRKTIQFCERGLECVDEENCDLVSLLLYQKYSACHELGDDFTARKDCLTVMRNTSATLVCGDGISVRDDAEKDFRQYEQNYIHNFLSMPYNKRKLIVPVNEYIDLSQQLISVVDIRNLPAINFPIGHPIANQLYVGHPFIADQYILFEDHELTFIDDRVREFCLIMQFLGATEVSVESINGKNVNEEIKEDLTIKGGSSYRIAKAQGAYHKESENRLVNSIKQTIGLTQKYTPSKSPALPDGLVWYPYEASWQRLYQQRMQGSLLEHREKIETRKNRVLQSSELRQVEGEFKSLVLTAHATWDNHLEASFETQEDADLTIYVRFAPLSALTGNNENVKCNNLLSLSLTADEQEYLDEYRECLEEGNDISPKERRLLDRLREKLGISEKRSVELENSLKPQLSEVEQEYLEEYRICLEEDGEISDRERRLLDRLRDKLGITQERANELEKY
;
A
#
# COMPACT_ATOMS: atom_id res chain seq x y z
N MET A 1 -44.50 -2.26 50.77
CA MET A 1 -43.72 -3.16 49.86
C MET A 1 -43.63 -4.60 50.39
N TYR A 2 -43.32 -5.64 49.60
CA TYR A 2 -43.04 -7.02 50.10
C TYR A 2 -41.65 -7.50 49.65
N CYS A 3 -40.91 -8.19 50.52
CA CYS A 3 -39.60 -8.76 50.17
C CYS A 3 -39.77 -9.93 49.18
N LYS A 4 -39.19 -9.83 47.98
CA LYS A 4 -39.27 -10.89 46.95
C LYS A 4 -38.63 -12.23 47.38
N LYS A 5 -37.68 -12.21 48.33
CA LYS A 5 -37.00 -13.43 48.80
C LYS A 5 -37.76 -14.16 49.91
N CYS A 6 -38.38 -13.44 50.85
CA CYS A 6 -38.98 -14.05 52.05
C CYS A 6 -40.44 -13.67 52.30
N GLY A 7 -41.08 -12.93 51.39
CA GLY A 7 -42.51 -12.58 51.45
C GLY A 7 -42.91 -11.62 52.57
N LYS A 8 -41.98 -11.13 53.39
CA LYS A 8 -42.30 -10.24 54.52
C LYS A 8 -42.78 -8.89 54.02
N GLN A 9 -43.84 -8.38 54.64
CA GLN A 9 -44.32 -7.01 54.43
C GLN A 9 -43.32 -6.01 55.03
N LEU A 10 -42.96 -5.01 54.24
CA LEU A 10 -41.95 -4.01 54.54
C LEU A 10 -42.59 -2.62 54.58
N ARG A 11 -42.03 -1.74 55.43
CA ARG A 11 -42.29 -0.31 55.38
C ARG A 11 -41.80 0.23 54.04
N ASP A 12 -42.44 1.29 53.54
CA ASP A 12 -42.19 1.80 52.18
C ASP A 12 -40.81 2.48 52.02
N ASP A 13 -40.10 2.72 53.13
CA ASP A 13 -38.76 3.33 53.20
C ASP A 13 -37.61 2.33 53.49
N ALA A 14 -37.88 1.02 53.53
CA ALA A 14 -36.89 0.01 53.89
C ALA A 14 -35.86 -0.23 52.75
N SER A 15 -34.56 -0.01 53.02
CA SER A 15 -33.44 -0.28 52.09
C SER A 15 -32.93 -1.73 52.11
N PHE A 16 -33.27 -2.50 53.14
CA PHE A 16 -32.97 -3.93 53.24
C PHE A 16 -34.11 -4.67 53.96
N CYS A 17 -34.28 -5.96 53.67
CA CYS A 17 -35.25 -6.78 54.38
C CYS A 17 -34.71 -7.16 55.78
N PRO A 18 -35.34 -6.73 56.89
CA PRO A 18 -34.85 -7.01 58.24
C PRO A 18 -35.00 -8.48 58.64
N ASN A 19 -35.60 -9.32 57.80
CA ASN A 19 -35.80 -10.74 58.07
C ASN A 19 -34.79 -11.65 57.35
N CYS A 20 -34.31 -11.27 56.17
CA CYS A 20 -33.42 -12.11 55.36
C CYS A 20 -32.19 -11.40 54.83
N GLY A 21 -31.97 -10.12 55.21
CA GLY A 21 -30.79 -9.35 54.85
C GLY A 21 -30.68 -8.95 53.37
N THR A 22 -31.66 -9.31 52.54
CA THR A 22 -31.66 -8.98 51.11
C THR A 22 -31.72 -7.47 50.93
N SER A 23 -30.74 -6.89 50.23
CA SER A 23 -30.82 -5.50 49.79
C SER A 23 -32.01 -5.37 48.85
N LEU A 24 -32.87 -4.40 49.16
CA LEU A 24 -33.97 -4.07 48.27
C LEU A 24 -33.34 -3.08 47.30
N SER A 25 -33.30 -3.44 46.02
CA SER A 25 -32.91 -2.50 44.97
C SER A 25 -33.87 -1.31 45.09
N VAL A 26 -33.38 -0.21 45.67
CA VAL A 26 -34.04 1.08 45.57
C VAL A 26 -34.22 1.30 44.06
N PRO A 27 -35.44 1.57 43.55
CA PRO A 27 -35.61 1.88 42.14
C PRO A 27 -34.65 3.02 41.81
N GLN A 28 -33.72 2.77 40.90
CA GLN A 28 -32.83 3.81 40.40
C GLN A 28 -33.75 4.90 39.82
N LEU A 29 -33.64 6.11 40.35
CA LEU A 29 -34.55 7.20 40.01
C LEU A 29 -34.28 7.58 38.55
N ASP A 30 -35.21 7.26 37.64
CA ASP A 30 -35.04 7.57 36.21
C ASP A 30 -35.42 9.03 35.89
N ILE A 31 -34.86 9.57 34.79
CA ILE A 31 -35.07 10.97 34.36
C ILE A 31 -36.57 11.30 34.24
N LEU A 32 -37.38 10.36 33.71
CA LEU A 32 -38.81 10.55 33.55
C LEU A 32 -39.54 10.69 34.89
N THR A 33 -39.13 9.93 35.90
CA THR A 33 -39.67 10.01 37.26
C THR A 33 -39.32 11.35 37.91
N VAL A 34 -38.08 11.83 37.74
CA VAL A 34 -37.67 13.16 38.18
C VAL A 34 -38.53 14.24 37.51
N PHE A 35 -38.65 14.20 36.19
CA PHE A 35 -39.44 15.17 35.43
C PHE A 35 -40.91 15.18 35.88
N ARG A 36 -41.56 14.01 35.96
CA ARG A 36 -42.97 13.88 36.35
C ARG A 36 -43.26 14.31 37.77
N THR A 37 -42.32 14.13 38.71
CA THR A 37 -42.52 14.48 40.11
C THR A 37 -42.10 15.91 40.43
N GLY A 38 -41.19 16.47 39.63
CA GLY A 38 -40.62 17.80 39.77
C GLY A 38 -41.46 18.90 39.12
N ILE A 39 -41.79 18.75 37.83
CA ILE A 39 -42.48 19.79 37.04
C ILE A 39 -43.85 20.19 37.62
N PRO A 40 -44.70 19.27 38.12
CA PRO A 40 -45.97 19.66 38.75
C PRO A 40 -45.81 20.49 40.04
N LYS A 41 -44.68 20.37 40.75
CA LYS A 41 -44.40 21.19 41.95
C LYS A 41 -44.08 22.65 41.62
N ALA A 42 -43.74 22.96 40.36
CA ALA A 42 -43.56 24.33 39.87
C ALA A 42 -44.91 25.06 39.63
N SER A 43 -46.06 24.41 39.85
CA SER A 43 -47.42 24.97 39.95
C SER A 43 -48.01 25.79 38.80
N VAL A 44 -47.28 26.02 37.68
CA VAL A 44 -47.77 26.85 36.55
C VAL A 44 -47.58 26.18 35.18
N ILE A 45 -46.91 25.04 35.11
CA ILE A 45 -46.60 24.35 33.85
C ILE A 45 -47.62 23.24 33.59
N SER A 46 -48.59 23.53 32.73
CA SER A 46 -49.59 22.56 32.25
C SER A 46 -49.82 22.74 30.76
N SER A 47 -50.11 21.65 30.06
CA SER A 47 -50.48 21.70 28.64
C SER A 47 -51.64 22.67 28.41
N ASN A 48 -51.50 23.58 27.45
CA ASN A 48 -52.56 24.53 27.09
C ASN A 48 -53.28 24.17 25.77
N GLY A 49 -52.81 23.13 25.08
CA GLY A 49 -53.42 22.60 23.86
C GLY A 49 -53.07 23.36 22.57
N SER A 50 -52.28 24.44 22.64
CA SER A 50 -51.80 25.19 21.48
C SER A 50 -50.29 25.04 21.31
N ASP A 51 -49.54 25.67 22.22
CA ASP A 51 -48.12 25.98 22.08
C ASP A 51 -47.29 25.50 23.27
N LEU A 52 -47.93 24.85 24.25
CA LEU A 52 -47.31 24.19 25.37
C LEU A 52 -47.92 22.80 25.58
N PHE A 53 -47.10 21.76 25.51
CA PHE A 53 -47.48 20.37 25.76
C PHE A 53 -46.50 19.71 26.73
N VAL A 54 -47.03 19.01 27.72
CA VAL A 54 -46.27 18.39 28.82
C VAL A 54 -46.72 16.93 28.98
N TYR A 55 -45.75 16.03 29.17
CA TYR A 55 -45.98 14.63 29.46
C TYR A 55 -46.95 14.45 30.66
N PRO A 56 -47.92 13.51 30.63
CA PRO A 56 -48.17 12.50 29.58
C PRO A 56 -49.04 13.00 28.40
N HIS A 57 -49.48 14.25 28.43
CA HIS A 57 -50.49 14.77 27.51
C HIS A 57 -49.86 15.37 26.24
N LEU A 58 -49.29 14.49 25.41
CA LEU A 58 -48.60 14.82 24.15
C LEU A 58 -49.33 14.17 22.96
N PRO A 59 -50.03 14.92 22.10
CA PRO A 59 -50.68 14.39 20.90
C PRO A 59 -49.67 13.80 19.88
N GLU A 60 -50.02 12.67 19.23
CA GLU A 60 -49.12 11.99 18.29
C GLU A 60 -48.74 12.85 17.07
N ASN A 61 -49.70 13.60 16.52
CA ASN A 61 -49.44 14.51 15.41
C ASN A 61 -48.45 15.63 15.78
N VAL A 62 -48.53 16.11 17.03
CA VAL A 62 -47.61 17.13 17.55
C VAL A 62 -46.21 16.54 17.74
N LYS A 63 -46.10 15.34 18.35
CA LYS A 63 -44.82 14.63 18.49
C LYS A 63 -44.15 14.39 17.15
N ASN A 64 -44.90 13.92 16.15
CA ASN A 64 -44.37 13.69 14.80
C ASN A 64 -43.83 14.97 14.16
N SER A 65 -44.58 16.08 14.25
CA SER A 65 -44.12 17.38 13.72
C SER A 65 -42.85 17.86 14.41
N ILE A 66 -42.76 17.72 15.74
CA ILE A 66 -41.60 18.14 16.51
C ILE A 66 -40.38 17.29 16.15
N ARG A 67 -40.51 15.96 16.03
CA ARG A 67 -39.39 15.11 15.61
C ARG A 67 -38.79 15.54 14.28
N THR A 68 -39.65 15.80 13.29
CA THR A 68 -39.19 16.24 11.96
C THR A 68 -38.50 17.61 12.01
N ASN A 69 -39.08 18.57 12.74
CA ASN A 69 -38.63 19.96 12.71
C ASN A 69 -37.45 20.25 13.65
N PHE A 70 -37.30 19.49 14.75
CA PHE A 70 -36.20 19.63 15.72
C PHE A 70 -35.12 18.55 15.52
N HIS A 71 -35.20 17.75 14.46
CA HIS A 71 -34.24 16.69 14.13
C HIS A 71 -34.00 15.69 15.27
N LEU A 72 -35.08 15.26 15.94
CA LEU A 72 -34.99 14.30 17.04
C LEU A 72 -35.03 12.86 16.52
N ASP A 73 -34.27 11.97 17.18
CA ASP A 73 -34.27 10.54 16.88
C ASP A 73 -35.64 9.90 17.14
N TYR A 74 -35.92 8.75 16.52
CA TYR A 74 -37.17 8.02 16.72
C TYR A 74 -37.37 7.58 18.18
N ASP A 75 -36.27 7.19 18.84
CA ASP A 75 -36.29 6.62 20.19
C ASP A 75 -36.33 7.67 21.32
N ASP A 76 -36.10 8.95 21.02
CA ASP A 76 -36.12 10.02 22.01
C ASP A 76 -37.51 10.15 22.63
N LYS A 77 -37.60 10.08 23.97
CA LYS A 77 -38.87 10.28 24.67
C LYS A 77 -39.07 11.76 24.93
N ILE A 78 -40.00 12.35 24.19
CA ILE A 78 -40.36 13.76 24.37
C ILE A 78 -41.16 13.92 25.67
N PHE A 79 -40.72 14.86 26.52
CA PHE A 79 -41.35 15.18 27.81
C PHE A 79 -42.07 16.51 27.80
N PHE A 80 -41.55 17.48 27.06
CA PHE A 80 -42.03 18.86 27.05
C PHE A 80 -41.84 19.48 25.68
N ILE A 81 -42.82 20.25 25.22
CA ILE A 81 -42.77 21.03 23.99
C ILE A 81 -43.31 22.43 24.30
N ARG A 82 -42.50 23.44 24.00
CA ARG A 82 -42.90 24.85 23.93
C ARG A 82 -42.64 25.36 22.52
N ASP A 83 -43.70 25.68 21.80
CA ASP A 83 -43.62 26.28 20.47
C ASP A 83 -43.66 27.81 20.57
N THR A 84 -42.59 28.50 20.21
CA THR A 84 -42.54 29.97 20.25
C THR A 84 -42.78 30.61 18.89
N SER A 85 -43.10 29.82 17.87
CA SER A 85 -43.44 30.35 16.55
C SER A 85 -44.77 31.10 16.57
N TRP A 86 -44.92 32.07 15.67
CA TRP A 86 -46.12 32.92 15.63
C TRP A 86 -47.40 32.14 15.27
N TRP A 87 -47.27 31.03 14.55
CA TRP A 87 -48.39 30.27 13.97
C TRP A 87 -48.52 28.86 14.52
N ASP A 88 -47.86 28.55 15.64
CA ASP A 88 -47.74 27.20 16.19
C ASP A 88 -47.27 26.19 15.12
N THR A 89 -46.26 26.59 14.32
CA THR A 89 -45.67 25.80 13.22
C THR A 89 -44.66 24.76 13.69
N ARG A 90 -44.35 24.71 15.00
CA ARG A 90 -43.54 23.68 15.65
C ARG A 90 -42.14 23.55 15.07
N ASN A 91 -41.57 24.65 14.60
CA ASN A 91 -40.22 24.74 14.04
C ASN A 91 -39.34 25.74 14.80
N GLN A 92 -39.83 26.30 15.90
CA GLN A 92 -39.14 27.23 16.78
C GLN A 92 -39.61 27.00 18.22
N GLY A 93 -38.73 27.17 19.20
CA GLY A 93 -39.05 27.04 20.62
C GLY A 93 -38.15 26.04 21.34
N LEU A 94 -38.69 25.31 22.31
CA LEU A 94 -37.92 24.42 23.20
C LEU A 94 -38.58 23.06 23.35
N VAL A 95 -37.77 22.01 23.28
CA VAL A 95 -38.17 20.61 23.49
C VAL A 95 -37.28 20.00 24.54
N ILE A 96 -37.89 19.30 25.51
CA ILE A 96 -37.18 18.52 26.52
C ILE A 96 -37.43 17.03 26.25
N THR A 97 -36.36 16.25 26.21
CA THR A 97 -36.39 14.80 26.03
C THR A 97 -35.78 14.07 27.24
N ASP A 98 -35.79 12.74 27.19
CA ASP A 98 -35.02 11.89 28.09
C ASP A 98 -33.51 12.01 27.92
N LYS A 99 -33.03 12.48 26.77
CA LYS A 99 -31.59 12.68 26.52
C LYS A 99 -31.10 14.09 26.86
N GLY A 100 -31.91 15.12 26.68
CA GLY A 100 -31.46 16.50 26.85
C GLY A 100 -32.48 17.57 26.50
N ILE A 101 -31.99 18.75 26.10
CA ILE A 101 -32.80 19.88 25.64
C ILE A 101 -32.36 20.27 24.23
N VAL A 102 -33.36 20.55 23.37
CA VAL A 102 -33.17 21.20 22.08
C VAL A 102 -33.97 22.50 22.07
N CYS A 103 -33.31 23.62 21.88
CA CYS A 103 -33.94 24.93 21.75
C CYS A 103 -33.53 25.58 20.42
N ILE A 104 -34.53 25.99 19.64
CA ILE A 104 -34.39 26.75 18.41
C ILE A 104 -34.94 28.15 18.70
N PRO A 105 -34.10 29.14 19.04
CA PRO A 105 -34.57 30.47 19.42
C PRO A 105 -35.31 31.18 18.29
N ASP A 106 -34.83 31.02 17.06
CA ASP A 106 -35.34 31.61 15.82
C ASP A 106 -35.11 30.62 14.66
N ASN A 107 -36.17 30.29 13.93
CA ASN A 107 -36.11 29.30 12.85
C ASN A 107 -35.46 29.82 11.56
N ASP A 108 -35.28 31.14 11.42
CA ASP A 108 -34.54 31.75 10.31
C ASP A 108 -33.01 31.73 10.54
N LYS A 109 -32.56 31.23 11.71
CA LYS A 109 -31.15 31.22 12.12
C LYS A 109 -30.68 29.85 12.58
N ALA A 110 -30.41 28.97 11.63
CA ALA A 110 -29.98 27.59 11.87
C ALA A 110 -28.73 27.44 12.77
N ASN A 111 -27.92 28.50 12.93
CA ASN A 111 -26.66 28.47 13.66
C ASN A 111 -26.82 28.78 15.16
N GLU A 112 -27.99 29.22 15.61
CA GLU A 112 -28.25 29.64 17.00
C GLU A 112 -28.97 28.54 17.83
N ILE A 113 -28.98 27.29 17.35
CA ILE A 113 -29.60 26.16 18.04
C ILE A 113 -28.82 25.84 19.31
N VAL A 114 -29.51 25.77 20.45
CA VAL A 114 -28.95 25.33 21.72
C VAL A 114 -29.33 23.86 21.92
N LEU A 115 -28.34 22.99 21.90
CA LEU A 115 -28.47 21.55 22.10
C LEU A 115 -27.47 21.08 23.17
N PHE A 116 -27.95 20.38 24.18
CA PHE A 116 -27.09 19.69 25.15
C PHE A 116 -27.78 18.46 25.75
N TYR A 117 -26.97 17.51 26.23
CA TYR A 117 -27.44 16.29 26.88
C TYR A 117 -27.41 16.44 28.39
N TRP A 118 -28.35 15.77 29.07
CA TRP A 118 -28.42 15.80 30.54
C TRP A 118 -27.15 15.30 31.21
N ALA A 119 -26.48 14.33 30.60
CA ALA A 119 -25.25 13.76 31.12
C ALA A 119 -24.04 14.70 31.10
N ASP A 120 -24.09 15.77 30.30
CA ASP A 120 -23.01 16.75 30.19
C ASP A 120 -23.18 17.91 31.17
N ILE A 121 -24.33 17.99 31.86
CA ILE A 121 -24.67 19.08 32.78
C ILE A 121 -24.28 18.70 34.22
N ASP A 122 -23.50 19.55 34.87
CA ASP A 122 -23.15 19.46 36.29
C ASP A 122 -24.32 19.97 37.15
N ARG A 123 -24.77 21.19 36.85
CA ARG A 123 -25.83 21.86 37.60
C ARG A 123 -26.57 22.88 36.76
N VAL A 124 -27.77 23.23 37.22
CA VAL A 124 -28.58 24.29 36.63
C VAL A 124 -28.86 25.35 37.68
N GLU A 125 -28.63 26.61 37.32
CA GLU A 125 -28.83 27.75 38.20
C GLU A 125 -29.82 28.73 37.55
N TYR A 126 -30.65 29.37 38.37
CA TYR A 126 -31.54 30.43 37.90
C TYR A 126 -31.02 31.79 38.35
N GLN A 127 -30.84 32.71 37.41
CA GLN A 127 -30.43 34.08 37.66
C GLN A 127 -31.06 35.02 36.62
N ASP A 128 -31.61 36.16 37.05
CA ASP A 128 -32.06 37.26 36.17
C ASP A 128 -32.93 36.81 34.98
N LEU A 129 -33.96 35.98 35.24
CA LEU A 129 -34.88 35.38 34.25
C LEU A 129 -34.25 34.32 33.32
N VAL A 130 -33.00 33.89 33.57
CA VAL A 130 -32.28 32.91 32.75
C VAL A 130 -31.97 31.65 33.58
N LEU A 131 -32.17 30.49 32.96
CA LEU A 131 -31.67 29.20 33.44
C LEU A 131 -30.30 28.95 32.79
N HIS A 132 -29.27 28.86 33.61
CA HIS A 132 -27.89 28.58 33.24
C HIS A 132 -27.61 27.09 33.43
N PHE A 133 -27.46 26.35 32.34
CA PHE A 133 -27.08 24.93 32.35
C PHE A 133 -25.56 24.83 32.27
N TRP A 134 -24.90 24.60 33.41
CA TRP A 134 -23.45 24.52 33.49
C TRP A 134 -22.97 23.11 33.17
N ASN A 135 -22.02 22.97 32.25
CA ASN A 135 -21.35 21.72 31.98
C ASN A 135 -20.15 21.49 32.93
N ASN A 136 -19.57 20.29 32.88
CA ASN A 136 -18.42 19.91 33.71
C ASN A 136 -17.15 20.75 33.46
N GLU A 137 -17.08 21.46 32.33
CA GLU A 137 -15.95 22.33 31.95
C GLU A 137 -16.14 23.79 32.41
N GLY A 138 -17.29 24.11 32.99
CA GLY A 138 -17.63 25.46 33.44
C GLY A 138 -18.21 26.38 32.37
N TYR A 139 -18.62 25.85 31.21
CA TYR A 139 -19.43 26.59 30.23
C TYR A 139 -20.91 26.52 30.58
N SER A 140 -21.64 27.62 30.40
CA SER A 140 -23.09 27.69 30.62
C SER A 140 -23.82 27.78 29.29
N TYR A 141 -24.91 27.03 29.14
CA TYR A 141 -25.93 27.23 28.10
C TYR A 141 -27.09 28.05 28.70
N PRO A 142 -27.19 29.37 28.44
CA PRO A 142 -28.26 30.20 28.99
C PRO A 142 -29.55 30.03 28.18
N ILE A 143 -30.66 29.71 28.85
CA ILE A 143 -32.00 29.69 28.25
C ILE A 143 -32.93 30.58 29.06
N HIS A 144 -33.54 31.57 28.40
CA HIS A 144 -34.49 32.47 29.04
C HIS A 144 -35.74 31.72 29.52
N ILE A 145 -36.29 32.11 30.67
CA ILE A 145 -37.42 31.41 31.30
C ILE A 145 -38.69 31.41 30.44
N SER A 146 -38.82 32.38 29.52
CA SER A 146 -39.93 32.45 28.54
C SER A 146 -40.05 31.24 27.62
N TYR A 147 -38.98 30.44 27.48
CA TYR A 147 -39.02 29.16 26.76
C TYR A 147 -39.64 28.01 27.58
N PHE A 148 -39.90 28.22 28.86
CA PHE A 148 -40.52 27.24 29.76
C PHE A 148 -41.92 27.66 30.22
N ILE A 149 -42.23 28.96 30.21
CA ILE A 149 -43.52 29.52 30.65
C ILE A 149 -44.06 30.60 29.71
N LYS A 150 -45.38 30.87 29.75
CA LYS A 150 -46.06 31.91 28.96
C LYS A 150 -46.86 32.84 29.91
N GLY A 151 -46.42 34.09 30.12
CA GLY A 151 -47.11 35.07 30.98
C GLY A 151 -46.18 36.01 31.75
N ASP A 152 -46.75 36.96 32.53
CA ASP A 152 -46.04 38.06 33.22
C ASP A 152 -44.90 37.54 34.14
N GLU A 153 -43.67 37.66 33.65
CA GLU A 153 -42.43 37.11 34.21
C GLU A 153 -42.10 37.69 35.61
N ASN A 154 -42.78 38.79 35.98
CA ASN A 154 -42.42 39.66 37.10
C ASN A 154 -42.94 39.22 38.47
N GLU A 155 -44.05 38.46 38.58
CA GLU A 155 -44.60 38.09 39.90
C GLU A 155 -44.14 36.71 40.40
N ASN A 156 -43.90 35.74 39.52
CA ASN A 156 -43.57 34.35 39.90
C ASN A 156 -42.32 33.75 39.20
N GLY A 157 -41.64 34.51 38.33
CA GLY A 157 -40.51 34.00 37.53
C GLY A 157 -39.39 33.40 38.37
N ARG A 158 -39.08 34.01 39.52
CA ARG A 158 -38.03 33.51 40.43
C ARG A 158 -38.35 32.15 41.03
N TYR A 159 -39.55 31.99 41.59
CA TYR A 159 -39.97 30.72 42.21
C TYR A 159 -40.00 29.59 41.18
N ILE A 160 -40.54 29.86 39.98
CA ILE A 160 -40.60 28.88 38.90
C ILE A 160 -39.19 28.53 38.41
N GLY A 161 -38.34 29.55 38.21
CA GLY A 161 -36.96 29.37 37.79
C GLY A 161 -36.14 28.53 38.75
N GLU A 162 -36.19 28.83 40.05
CA GLU A 162 -35.51 28.05 41.09
C GLU A 162 -36.03 26.60 41.15
N ALA A 163 -37.34 26.38 40.97
CA ALA A 163 -37.91 25.04 40.92
C ALA A 163 -37.46 24.25 39.67
N LEU A 164 -37.47 24.88 38.48
CA LEU A 164 -36.98 24.27 37.25
C LEU A 164 -35.49 23.93 37.33
N ALA A 165 -34.67 24.85 37.85
CA ALA A 165 -33.25 24.64 38.07
C ALA A 165 -32.99 23.40 38.96
N ALA A 166 -33.74 23.25 40.06
CA ALA A 166 -33.63 22.08 40.93
C ALA A 166 -34.02 20.78 40.22
N VAL A 167 -35.12 20.78 39.45
CA VAL A 167 -35.58 19.61 38.68
C VAL A 167 -34.56 19.22 37.63
N PHE A 168 -34.04 20.17 36.86
CA PHE A 168 -33.08 19.90 35.79
C PHE A 168 -31.71 19.48 36.32
N THR A 169 -31.26 20.06 37.44
CA THR A 169 -30.06 19.57 38.15
C THR A 169 -30.26 18.13 38.61
N GLN A 170 -31.44 17.79 39.14
CA GLN A 170 -31.74 16.41 39.53
C GLN A 170 -31.81 15.48 38.31
N MET A 171 -32.38 15.91 37.19
CA MET A 171 -32.40 15.15 35.93
C MET A 171 -30.98 14.87 35.43
N ALA A 172 -30.11 15.88 35.45
CA ALA A 172 -28.70 15.75 35.10
C ALA A 172 -27.97 14.75 36.03
N SER A 173 -28.21 14.83 37.34
CA SER A 173 -27.59 13.93 38.33
C SER A 173 -27.96 12.45 38.20
N VAL A 174 -29.06 12.14 37.51
CA VAL A 174 -29.50 10.75 37.25
C VAL A 174 -29.32 10.34 35.78
N ALA A 175 -28.83 11.25 34.94
CA ALA A 175 -28.54 10.94 33.55
C ALA A 175 -27.27 10.10 33.44
N ILE A 176 -27.35 9.04 32.63
CA ILE A 176 -26.22 8.16 32.37
C ILE A 176 -25.50 8.71 31.13
N PRO A 177 -24.22 9.11 31.22
CA PRO A 177 -23.45 9.51 30.04
C PRO A 177 -23.38 8.36 29.03
N VAL A 178 -23.62 8.64 27.75
CA VAL A 178 -23.44 7.65 26.66
C VAL A 178 -22.00 7.11 26.65
N LYS A 179 -21.02 7.95 27.04
CA LYS A 179 -19.62 7.55 27.27
C LYS A 179 -19.45 6.41 28.29
N SER A 180 -20.34 6.31 29.29
CA SER A 180 -20.20 5.32 30.38
C SER A 180 -20.43 3.87 29.92
N LEU A 181 -21.28 3.60 28.92
CA LEU A 181 -21.57 2.23 28.49
C LEU A 181 -20.42 1.61 27.69
N LEU A 182 -19.79 2.39 26.81
CA LEU A 182 -18.59 1.98 26.07
C LEU A 182 -17.42 1.76 27.04
N GLU A 183 -17.18 2.70 27.95
CA GLU A 183 -16.13 2.58 28.98
C GLU A 183 -16.34 1.35 29.87
N GLU A 184 -17.56 1.11 30.37
CA GLU A 184 -17.89 -0.10 31.14
C GLU A 184 -17.67 -1.40 30.34
N THR A 185 -17.93 -1.36 29.04
CA THR A 185 -17.73 -2.53 28.17
C THR A 185 -16.25 -2.78 27.95
N MET A 186 -15.45 -1.73 27.71
CA MET A 186 -13.99 -1.82 27.58
C MET A 186 -13.34 -2.38 28.85
N VAL A 187 -13.74 -1.91 30.03
CA VAL A 187 -13.26 -2.46 31.32
C VAL A 187 -13.59 -3.95 31.46
N LYS A 188 -14.79 -4.39 31.07
CA LYS A 188 -15.16 -5.82 31.08
C LYS A 188 -14.33 -6.63 30.09
N ILE A 189 -14.01 -6.06 28.92
CA ILE A 189 -13.14 -6.70 27.94
C ILE A 189 -11.74 -6.87 28.55
N ASP A 190 -11.18 -5.85 29.20
CA ASP A 190 -9.88 -5.92 29.87
C ASP A 190 -9.86 -6.98 30.97
N ASP A 191 -10.89 -7.05 31.82
CA ASP A 191 -11.00 -8.06 32.87
C ASP A 191 -11.02 -9.49 32.30
N LEU A 192 -11.74 -9.69 31.18
CA LEU A 192 -11.78 -10.98 30.48
C LEU A 192 -10.41 -11.32 29.86
N MET A 193 -9.73 -10.33 29.28
CA MET A 193 -8.40 -10.49 28.71
C MET A 193 -7.35 -10.82 29.78
N ALA A 194 -7.35 -10.11 30.90
CA ALA A 194 -6.51 -10.40 32.07
C ALA A 194 -6.77 -11.81 32.63
N SER A 195 -8.02 -12.29 32.53
CA SER A 195 -8.42 -13.64 32.92
C SER A 195 -8.16 -14.71 31.84
N LYS A 196 -7.50 -14.36 30.73
CA LYS A 196 -7.21 -15.23 29.56
C LYS A 196 -8.46 -15.82 28.88
N LYS A 197 -9.59 -15.11 28.95
CA LYS A 197 -10.87 -15.49 28.35
C LYS A 197 -11.11 -14.76 27.03
N CYS A 198 -10.20 -14.95 26.07
CA CYS A 198 -10.20 -14.22 24.80
C CYS A 198 -11.50 -14.40 23.98
N ASP A 199 -12.08 -15.59 23.99
CA ASP A 199 -13.32 -15.86 23.23
C ASP A 199 -14.54 -15.13 23.81
N GLU A 200 -14.65 -15.09 25.15
CA GLU A 200 -15.71 -14.34 25.84
C GLU A 200 -15.53 -12.82 25.59
N ALA A 201 -14.29 -12.33 25.64
CA ALA A 201 -13.96 -10.94 25.37
C ALA A 201 -14.32 -10.54 23.92
N LEU A 202 -13.94 -11.37 22.95
CA LEU A 202 -14.23 -11.14 21.54
C LEU A 202 -15.73 -11.12 21.27
N GLN A 203 -16.47 -12.09 21.84
CA GLN A 203 -17.92 -12.15 21.70
C GLN A 203 -18.59 -10.90 22.29
N LEU A 204 -18.15 -10.45 23.46
CA LEU A 204 -18.64 -9.23 24.09
C LEU A 204 -18.41 -8.01 23.18
N ALA A 205 -17.17 -7.81 22.72
CA ALA A 205 -16.78 -6.68 21.89
C ALA A 205 -17.55 -6.63 20.55
N LEU A 206 -17.65 -7.76 19.85
CA LEU A 206 -18.39 -7.85 18.59
C LEU A 206 -19.90 -7.63 18.79
N SER A 207 -20.48 -8.18 19.85
CA SER A 207 -21.91 -8.00 20.15
C SER A 207 -22.26 -6.56 20.53
N PHE A 208 -21.31 -5.84 21.12
CA PHE A 208 -21.46 -4.42 21.42
C PHE A 208 -21.39 -3.59 20.14
N LYS A 209 -20.38 -3.87 19.30
CA LYS A 209 -20.22 -3.22 17.99
C LYS A 209 -21.45 -3.38 17.09
N GLU A 210 -22.06 -4.57 17.08
CA GLU A 210 -23.27 -4.83 16.29
C GLU A 210 -24.47 -3.96 16.73
N LYS A 211 -24.53 -3.58 18.02
CA LYS A 211 -25.62 -2.77 18.58
C LYS A 211 -25.39 -1.27 18.46
N GLU A 212 -24.18 -0.83 18.75
CA GLU A 212 -23.85 0.60 18.90
C GLU A 212 -23.15 1.20 17.67
N GLY A 213 -22.73 0.37 16.71
CA GLY A 213 -22.08 0.80 15.47
C GLY A 213 -20.55 0.83 15.53
N ASP A 214 -19.94 1.47 14.52
CA ASP A 214 -18.49 1.55 14.38
C ASP A 214 -17.86 2.52 15.38
N ASN A 215 -16.70 2.12 15.94
CA ASN A 215 -15.96 2.90 16.92
C ASN A 215 -14.48 2.47 16.91
N SER A 216 -13.57 3.42 16.73
CA SER A 216 -12.14 3.13 16.58
C SER A 216 -11.48 2.59 17.86
N ALA A 217 -11.94 3.04 19.03
CA ALA A 217 -11.42 2.54 20.31
C ALA A 217 -11.84 1.08 20.50
N LEU A 218 -13.08 0.72 20.14
CA LEU A 218 -13.51 -0.67 20.17
C LEU A 218 -12.74 -1.54 19.17
N ASP A 219 -12.42 -1.01 17.99
CA ASP A 219 -11.63 -1.71 16.98
C ASP A 219 -10.20 -1.98 17.44
N PHE A 220 -9.58 -1.06 18.17
CA PHE A 220 -8.30 -1.29 18.86
C PHE A 220 -8.37 -2.47 19.84
N TYR A 221 -9.44 -2.57 20.63
CA TYR A 221 -9.62 -3.68 21.57
C TYR A 221 -9.81 -5.00 20.81
N ILE A 222 -10.64 -5.02 19.76
CA ILE A 222 -10.87 -6.24 18.97
C ILE A 222 -9.57 -6.70 18.28
N ALA A 223 -8.79 -5.77 17.74
CA ALA A 223 -7.48 -6.06 17.17
C ALA A 223 -6.52 -6.70 18.20
N GLY A 224 -6.47 -6.15 19.42
CA GLY A 224 -5.69 -6.70 20.53
C GLY A 224 -6.13 -8.10 20.93
N ILE A 225 -7.44 -8.38 20.97
CA ILE A 225 -7.95 -9.73 21.24
C ILE A 225 -7.52 -10.73 20.16
N TYR A 226 -7.58 -10.33 18.88
CA TYR A 226 -7.08 -11.18 17.79
C TYR A 226 -5.57 -11.37 17.83
N ALA A 227 -4.81 -10.37 18.28
CA ALA A 227 -3.36 -10.46 18.42
C ALA A 227 -2.98 -11.51 19.47
N GLU A 228 -3.63 -11.51 20.64
CA GLU A 228 -3.47 -12.54 21.68
C GLU A 228 -3.85 -13.94 21.19
N LYS A 229 -4.85 -14.04 20.31
CA LYS A 229 -5.23 -15.29 19.63
C LYS A 229 -4.29 -15.68 18.49
N LYS A 230 -3.27 -14.88 18.17
CA LYS A 230 -2.35 -15.04 17.02
C LYS A 230 -3.04 -15.03 15.66
N GLU A 231 -4.18 -14.36 15.56
CA GLU A 231 -4.93 -14.17 14.31
C GLU A 231 -4.52 -12.84 13.65
N TYR A 232 -3.23 -12.70 13.34
CA TYR A 232 -2.61 -11.43 12.92
C TYR A 232 -3.24 -10.77 11.70
N ARG A 233 -3.77 -11.54 10.74
CA ARG A 233 -4.50 -10.97 9.59
C ARG A 233 -5.76 -10.20 10.02
N LYS A 234 -6.47 -10.70 11.04
CA LYS A 234 -7.64 -10.01 11.60
C LYS A 234 -7.21 -8.83 12.46
N THR A 235 -6.10 -8.95 13.20
CA THR A 235 -5.51 -7.80 13.91
C THR A 235 -5.27 -6.63 12.96
N ILE A 236 -4.59 -6.88 11.82
CA ILE A 236 -4.34 -5.86 10.80
C ILE A 236 -5.65 -5.27 10.26
N GLN A 237 -6.61 -6.11 9.89
CA GLN A 237 -7.91 -5.66 9.36
C GLN A 237 -8.65 -4.72 10.32
N PHE A 238 -8.70 -5.06 11.62
CA PHE A 238 -9.36 -4.21 12.61
C PHE A 238 -8.54 -2.95 12.93
N CYS A 239 -7.21 -3.02 12.88
CA CYS A 239 -6.38 -1.82 13.01
C CYS A 239 -6.62 -0.84 11.85
N GLU A 240 -6.67 -1.33 10.61
CA GLU A 240 -6.92 -0.52 9.42
C GLU A 240 -8.30 0.13 9.47
N ARG A 241 -9.34 -0.62 9.82
CA ARG A 241 -10.67 -0.05 10.01
C ARG A 241 -10.70 0.99 11.13
N GLY A 242 -10.02 0.71 12.26
CA GLY A 242 -9.89 1.67 13.34
C GLY A 242 -9.30 2.98 12.82
N LEU A 243 -8.19 2.91 12.08
CA LEU A 243 -7.51 4.07 11.50
C LEU A 243 -8.39 4.87 10.52
N GLU A 244 -9.28 4.23 9.77
CA GLU A 244 -10.23 4.91 8.86
C GLU A 244 -11.28 5.75 9.60
N CYS A 245 -11.56 5.44 10.86
CA CYS A 245 -12.63 6.07 11.65
C CYS A 245 -12.10 7.03 12.74
N VAL A 246 -10.77 7.18 12.91
CA VAL A 246 -10.21 8.07 13.94
C VAL A 246 -10.24 9.53 13.46
N ASP A 247 -10.78 10.42 14.30
CA ASP A 247 -10.64 11.86 14.12
C ASP A 247 -9.17 12.30 14.29
N GLU A 248 -8.69 13.22 13.44
CA GLU A 248 -7.28 13.68 13.39
C GLU A 248 -6.73 14.19 14.74
N GLU A 249 -7.62 14.58 15.68
CA GLU A 249 -7.26 15.05 17.01
C GLU A 249 -6.81 13.94 17.98
N ASN A 250 -7.10 12.65 17.70
CA ASN A 250 -6.79 11.52 18.61
C ASN A 250 -5.47 10.81 18.24
N CYS A 251 -4.36 11.53 18.37
CA CYS A 251 -3.01 11.07 18.01
C CYS A 251 -2.54 9.80 18.76
N ASP A 252 -2.99 9.62 20.01
CA ASP A 252 -2.60 8.46 20.84
C ASP A 252 -3.26 7.17 20.34
N LEU A 253 -4.55 7.19 19.98
CA LEU A 253 -5.22 6.01 19.44
C LEU A 253 -4.65 5.60 18.08
N VAL A 254 -4.31 6.57 17.22
CA VAL A 254 -3.61 6.30 15.95
C VAL A 254 -2.28 5.58 16.21
N SER A 255 -1.50 6.08 17.17
CA SER A 255 -0.22 5.46 17.57
C SER A 255 -0.40 4.02 18.05
N LEU A 256 -1.41 3.76 18.87
CA LEU A 256 -1.70 2.43 19.40
C LEU A 256 -2.18 1.44 18.32
N LEU A 257 -3.03 1.89 17.40
CA LEU A 257 -3.49 1.09 16.27
C LEU A 257 -2.33 0.73 15.33
N LEU A 258 -1.48 1.70 14.98
CA LEU A 258 -0.28 1.46 14.17
C LEU A 258 0.70 0.54 14.89
N TYR A 259 0.87 0.69 16.21
CA TYR A 259 1.72 -0.16 17.02
C TYR A 259 1.32 -1.64 16.96
N GLN A 260 0.02 -1.93 17.15
CA GLN A 260 -0.49 -3.30 17.00
C GLN A 260 -0.38 -3.80 15.55
N LYS A 261 -0.68 -2.94 14.57
CA LYS A 261 -0.64 -3.28 13.15
C LYS A 261 0.76 -3.70 12.71
N TYR A 262 1.78 -2.88 13.00
CA TYR A 262 3.13 -3.18 12.56
C TYR A 262 3.66 -4.44 13.25
N SER A 263 3.30 -4.66 14.51
CA SER A 263 3.70 -5.86 15.26
C SER A 263 3.08 -7.11 14.63
N ALA A 264 1.80 -7.05 14.24
CA ALA A 264 1.13 -8.12 13.51
C ALA A 264 1.72 -8.35 12.11
N CYS A 265 2.14 -7.30 11.40
CA CYS A 265 2.86 -7.42 10.12
C CYS A 265 4.19 -8.17 10.30
N HIS A 266 4.96 -7.84 11.34
CA HIS A 266 6.21 -8.54 11.66
C HIS A 266 6.00 -10.03 11.91
N GLU A 267 4.99 -10.39 12.71
CA GLU A 267 4.65 -11.80 12.99
C GLU A 267 4.23 -12.59 11.73
N LEU A 268 3.76 -11.90 10.69
CA LEU A 268 3.48 -12.49 9.38
C LEU A 268 4.68 -12.50 8.42
N GLY A 269 5.83 -11.97 8.83
CA GLY A 269 7.04 -11.83 8.01
C GLY A 269 7.01 -10.65 7.05
N ASP A 270 6.09 -9.70 7.21
CA ASP A 270 6.00 -8.47 6.41
C ASP A 270 6.70 -7.30 7.10
N ASP A 271 8.02 -7.43 7.23
CA ASP A 271 8.89 -6.39 7.82
C ASP A 271 8.89 -5.10 6.98
N PHE A 272 8.52 -5.17 5.71
CA PHE A 272 8.42 -4.03 4.81
C PHE A 272 7.32 -3.08 5.25
N THR A 273 6.11 -3.61 5.45
CA THR A 273 4.98 -2.82 5.97
C THR A 273 5.21 -2.44 7.43
N ALA A 274 5.73 -3.37 8.24
CA ALA A 274 5.99 -3.12 9.65
C ALA A 274 6.92 -1.92 9.88
N ARG A 275 8.02 -1.83 9.12
CA ARG A 275 8.98 -0.73 9.16
C ARG A 275 8.33 0.65 8.94
N LYS A 276 7.42 0.76 7.97
CA LYS A 276 6.75 2.02 7.62
C LYS A 276 5.85 2.51 8.75
N ASP A 277 4.98 1.64 9.24
CA ASP A 277 4.04 1.98 10.31
C ASP A 277 4.80 2.24 11.62
N CYS A 278 5.86 1.48 11.90
CA CYS A 278 6.75 1.66 13.04
C CYS A 278 7.47 3.02 13.03
N LEU A 279 7.96 3.51 11.88
CA LEU A 279 8.53 4.86 11.78
C LEU A 279 7.51 5.93 12.18
N THR A 280 6.26 5.76 11.74
CA THR A 280 5.18 6.71 12.03
C THR A 280 4.91 6.79 13.53
N VAL A 281 4.87 5.64 14.21
CA VAL A 281 4.75 5.56 15.68
C VAL A 281 5.96 6.22 16.34
N MET A 282 7.19 5.86 15.96
CA MET A 282 8.41 6.41 16.56
C MET A 282 8.47 7.95 16.48
N ARG A 283 8.00 8.55 15.39
CA ARG A 283 8.06 10.01 15.17
C ARG A 283 6.90 10.77 15.80
N ASN A 284 5.69 10.21 15.80
CA ASN A 284 4.48 10.96 16.12
C ASN A 284 3.92 10.64 17.52
N THR A 285 4.38 9.57 18.17
CA THR A 285 3.87 9.16 19.48
C THR A 285 4.44 10.01 20.63
N SER A 286 3.56 10.40 21.55
CA SER A 286 3.95 11.09 22.79
C SER A 286 4.92 10.25 23.62
N ALA A 287 5.92 10.91 24.22
CA ALA A 287 6.88 10.28 25.13
C ALA A 287 6.22 9.61 26.35
N THR A 288 5.00 10.03 26.71
CA THR A 288 4.26 9.54 27.89
C THR A 288 3.32 8.38 27.58
N LEU A 289 3.12 8.04 26.31
CA LEU A 289 2.20 6.97 25.93
C LEU A 289 2.83 5.61 26.27
N VAL A 290 2.11 4.83 27.07
CA VAL A 290 2.52 3.50 27.51
C VAL A 290 1.44 2.47 27.16
N CYS A 291 1.86 1.25 26.86
CA CYS A 291 0.96 0.10 26.69
C CYS A 291 1.00 -0.81 27.91
N GLY A 292 -0.13 -1.47 28.21
CA GLY A 292 -0.32 -2.54 29.21
C GLY A 292 0.62 -2.53 30.42
N ASP A 293 1.78 -3.17 30.25
CA ASP A 293 2.80 -3.39 31.28
C ASP A 293 3.66 -2.15 31.63
N GLY A 294 3.27 -0.96 31.15
CA GLY A 294 4.01 0.29 31.35
C GLY A 294 5.17 0.50 30.39
N ILE A 295 5.20 -0.24 29.28
CA ILE A 295 6.23 -0.11 28.24
C ILE A 295 5.95 1.17 27.45
N SER A 296 6.95 2.02 27.27
CA SER A 296 6.84 3.20 26.41
C SER A 296 6.70 2.75 24.95
N VAL A 297 5.57 3.11 24.34
CA VAL A 297 5.25 2.74 22.94
C VAL A 297 6.33 3.26 21.99
N ARG A 298 6.80 4.49 22.23
CA ARG A 298 7.83 5.13 21.40
C ARG A 298 9.19 4.45 21.52
N ASP A 299 9.63 4.15 22.74
CA ASP A 299 10.95 3.56 22.96
C ASP A 299 11.01 2.12 22.42
N ASP A 300 9.90 1.39 22.51
CA ASP A 300 9.76 0.06 21.92
C ASP A 300 9.74 0.13 20.39
N ALA A 301 8.99 1.07 19.80
CA ALA A 301 9.03 1.34 18.36
C ALA A 301 10.44 1.68 17.85
N GLU A 302 11.26 2.42 18.60
CA GLU A 302 12.66 2.68 18.20
C GLU A 302 13.51 1.39 18.17
N LYS A 303 13.25 0.46 19.10
CA LYS A 303 13.93 -0.84 19.12
C LYS A 303 13.45 -1.72 17.95
N ASP A 304 12.15 -1.80 17.75
CA ASP A 304 11.52 -2.59 16.68
C ASP A 304 11.94 -2.08 15.30
N PHE A 305 11.95 -0.76 15.10
CA PHE A 305 12.38 -0.15 13.85
C PHE A 305 13.81 -0.57 13.47
N ARG A 306 14.74 -0.62 14.45
CA ARG A 306 16.10 -1.10 14.19
C ARG A 306 16.15 -2.55 13.73
N GLN A 307 15.30 -3.41 14.28
CA GLN A 307 15.20 -4.81 13.87
C GLN A 307 14.63 -4.93 12.45
N TYR A 308 13.50 -4.27 12.17
CA TYR A 308 12.85 -4.31 10.86
C TYR A 308 13.73 -3.70 9.78
N GLU A 309 14.45 -2.60 10.09
CA GLU A 309 15.43 -1.99 9.19
C GLU A 309 16.57 -2.94 8.83
N GLN A 310 17.12 -3.68 9.82
CA GLN A 310 18.16 -4.66 9.55
C GLN A 310 17.66 -5.79 8.65
N ASN A 311 16.46 -6.30 8.89
CA ASN A 311 15.85 -7.33 8.05
C ASN A 311 15.55 -6.82 6.64
N TYR A 312 15.06 -5.58 6.51
CA TYR A 312 14.83 -4.90 5.24
C TYR A 312 16.12 -4.82 4.42
N ILE A 313 17.21 -4.32 5.02
CA ILE A 313 18.52 -4.16 4.38
C ILE A 313 19.09 -5.52 3.97
N HIS A 314 19.01 -6.52 4.84
CA HIS A 314 19.54 -7.86 4.58
C HIS A 314 18.83 -8.54 3.39
N ASN A 315 17.51 -8.34 3.28
CA ASN A 315 16.68 -8.98 2.26
C ASN A 315 16.41 -8.09 1.03
N PHE A 316 16.99 -6.90 0.97
CA PHE A 316 16.69 -5.88 -0.05
C PHE A 316 16.85 -6.41 -1.49
N LEU A 317 17.96 -7.10 -1.78
CA LEU A 317 18.22 -7.65 -3.11
C LEU A 317 17.34 -8.86 -3.47
N SER A 318 16.79 -9.54 -2.46
CA SER A 318 15.88 -10.68 -2.63
C SER A 318 14.45 -10.23 -2.98
N MET A 319 14.11 -8.96 -2.77
CA MET A 319 12.81 -8.40 -3.14
C MET A 319 12.60 -8.45 -4.66
N PRO A 320 11.36 -8.49 -5.17
CA PRO A 320 11.09 -8.35 -6.61
C PRO A 320 11.64 -7.05 -7.21
N TYR A 321 12.07 -7.07 -8.48
CA TYR A 321 12.71 -5.90 -9.11
C TYR A 321 11.82 -4.66 -9.06
N ASN A 322 10.52 -4.81 -9.34
CA ASN A 322 9.57 -3.71 -9.28
C ASN A 322 9.45 -3.01 -7.92
N LYS A 323 9.85 -3.67 -6.82
CA LYS A 323 9.85 -3.07 -5.47
C LYS A 323 11.16 -2.36 -5.12
N ARG A 324 12.26 -2.72 -5.78
CA ARG A 324 13.60 -2.16 -5.53
C ARG A 324 14.17 -1.36 -6.70
N LYS A 325 13.45 -1.24 -7.82
CA LYS A 325 13.94 -0.60 -9.05
C LYS A 325 14.18 0.91 -8.91
N LEU A 326 13.49 1.58 -7.99
CA LEU A 326 13.67 2.99 -7.70
C LEU A 326 14.05 3.17 -6.24
N ILE A 327 15.11 3.95 -6.00
CA ILE A 327 15.54 4.24 -4.64
C ILE A 327 15.85 5.71 -4.43
N VAL A 328 15.61 6.18 -3.19
CA VAL A 328 16.04 7.49 -2.72
C VAL A 328 16.84 7.31 -1.42
N PRO A 329 18.16 7.52 -1.47
CA PRO A 329 18.98 7.61 -0.26
C PRO A 329 18.65 8.89 0.52
N VAL A 330 18.45 8.79 1.82
CA VAL A 330 18.15 9.92 2.72
C VAL A 330 19.13 9.95 3.89
N ASN A 331 19.35 11.14 4.46
CA ASN A 331 20.15 11.29 5.68
C ASN A 331 19.38 10.86 6.94
N GLU A 332 18.06 10.98 6.90
CA GLU A 332 17.14 10.64 7.98
C GLU A 332 15.80 10.25 7.37
N TYR A 333 15.15 9.22 7.93
CA TYR A 333 13.80 8.85 7.52
C TYR A 333 12.78 9.82 8.09
N ILE A 334 12.13 10.57 7.20
CA ILE A 334 11.01 11.44 7.55
C ILE A 334 9.69 10.80 7.15
N ASP A 335 9.67 10.14 5.99
CA ASP A 335 8.52 9.45 5.46
C ASP A 335 8.98 8.16 4.75
N LEU A 336 8.21 7.09 4.92
CA LEU A 336 8.36 5.79 4.26
C LEU A 336 7.07 5.35 3.59
N SER A 337 6.15 6.28 3.32
CA SER A 337 4.80 5.97 2.86
C SER A 337 4.71 5.55 1.40
N GLN A 338 5.81 5.73 0.65
CA GLN A 338 5.93 5.50 -0.79
C GLN A 338 5.66 4.05 -1.19
N GLN A 339 4.99 3.87 -2.33
CA GLN A 339 4.64 2.56 -2.88
C GLN A 339 5.58 2.13 -4.01
N LEU A 340 6.08 3.09 -4.80
CA LEU A 340 6.92 2.85 -5.97
C LEU A 340 8.40 3.11 -5.70
N ILE A 341 8.69 3.99 -4.73
CA ILE A 341 10.06 4.40 -4.38
C ILE A 341 10.48 3.76 -3.06
N SER A 342 11.61 3.04 -3.07
CA SER A 342 12.24 2.53 -1.86
C SER A 342 13.14 3.60 -1.23
N VAL A 343 12.91 3.93 0.05
CA VAL A 343 13.69 4.94 0.78
C VAL A 343 14.70 4.26 1.70
N VAL A 344 15.98 4.62 1.59
CA VAL A 344 17.11 3.97 2.28
C VAL A 344 18.01 4.98 3.01
N ASP A 345 18.58 4.62 4.15
CA ASP A 345 19.52 5.47 4.90
C ASP A 345 20.89 5.42 4.22
N ILE A 346 21.40 6.59 3.84
CA ILE A 346 22.70 6.73 3.18
C ILE A 346 23.87 6.21 4.03
N ARG A 347 23.71 6.12 5.35
CA ARG A 347 24.72 5.63 6.31
C ARG A 347 24.61 4.14 6.58
N ASN A 348 23.50 3.52 6.18
CA ASN A 348 23.21 2.10 6.41
C ASN A 348 22.56 1.50 5.15
N LEU A 349 23.29 1.53 4.05
CA LEU A 349 22.79 1.09 2.75
C LEU A 349 22.70 -0.45 2.69
N PRO A 350 21.75 -1.00 1.90
CA PRO A 350 21.82 -2.40 1.48
C PRO A 350 23.08 -2.65 0.66
N ALA A 351 23.37 -3.93 0.37
CA ALA A 351 24.57 -4.34 -0.39
C ALA A 351 24.46 -3.97 -1.88
N ILE A 352 24.41 -2.66 -2.16
CA ILE A 352 24.22 -2.06 -3.48
C ILE A 352 25.34 -1.07 -3.79
N ASN A 353 25.56 -0.84 -5.08
CA ASN A 353 26.67 -0.10 -5.65
C ASN A 353 26.17 1.08 -6.48
N PHE A 354 26.89 2.19 -6.36
CA PHE A 354 26.62 3.45 -7.07
C PHE A 354 27.85 3.91 -7.85
N PRO A 355 27.69 4.79 -8.86
CA PRO A 355 28.80 5.45 -9.53
C PRO A 355 29.70 6.22 -8.56
N ILE A 356 30.95 6.47 -8.98
CA ILE A 356 31.90 7.25 -8.17
C ILE A 356 31.31 8.63 -7.85
N GLY A 357 31.34 8.99 -6.56
CA GLY A 357 30.78 10.25 -6.06
C GLY A 357 29.30 10.17 -5.65
N HIS A 358 28.67 8.99 -5.79
CA HIS A 358 27.33 8.67 -5.32
C HIS A 358 27.38 7.61 -4.19
N PRO A 359 26.30 7.42 -3.42
CA PRO A 359 25.02 8.14 -3.48
C PRO A 359 25.08 9.56 -2.92
N ILE A 360 24.13 10.38 -3.36
CA ILE A 360 23.84 11.72 -2.85
C ILE A 360 22.42 11.68 -2.27
N ALA A 361 22.27 12.22 -1.06
CA ALA A 361 20.98 12.24 -0.38
C ALA A 361 19.91 13.01 -1.18
N ASN A 362 18.67 12.54 -1.10
CA ASN A 362 17.48 13.11 -1.74
C ASN A 362 17.54 13.16 -3.28
N GLN A 363 18.34 12.28 -3.89
CA GLN A 363 18.32 12.04 -5.33
C GLN A 363 17.66 10.71 -5.66
N LEU A 364 17.01 10.63 -6.81
CA LEU A 364 16.37 9.42 -7.32
C LEU A 364 17.37 8.59 -8.12
N TYR A 365 17.41 7.29 -7.87
CA TYR A 365 18.24 6.32 -8.58
C TYR A 365 17.39 5.18 -9.14
N VAL A 366 17.87 4.60 -10.24
CA VAL A 366 17.28 3.45 -10.93
C VAL A 366 18.22 2.26 -10.82
N GLY A 367 17.69 1.12 -10.41
CA GLY A 367 18.41 -0.15 -10.40
C GLY A 367 18.61 -0.69 -11.81
N HIS A 368 19.74 -1.34 -12.07
CA HIS A 368 19.99 -1.98 -13.36
C HIS A 368 19.08 -3.21 -13.52
N PRO A 369 18.44 -3.41 -14.69
CA PRO A 369 17.45 -4.48 -14.88
C PRO A 369 18.04 -5.90 -14.73
N PHE A 370 19.32 -6.07 -15.05
CA PHE A 370 20.00 -7.38 -15.05
C PHE A 370 21.18 -7.49 -14.08
N ILE A 371 21.50 -6.43 -13.33
CA ILE A 371 22.59 -6.41 -12.35
C ILE A 371 21.97 -5.94 -11.02
N ALA A 372 21.67 -6.91 -10.16
CA ALA A 372 20.74 -6.70 -9.05
C ALA A 372 21.18 -5.61 -8.05
N ASP A 373 22.49 -5.42 -7.88
CA ASP A 373 23.10 -4.53 -6.90
C ASP A 373 23.53 -3.18 -7.49
N GLN A 374 23.37 -2.93 -8.79
CA GLN A 374 23.85 -1.69 -9.41
C GLN A 374 22.75 -0.66 -9.56
N TYR A 375 23.01 0.58 -9.11
CA TYR A 375 22.08 1.69 -9.17
C TYR A 375 22.72 2.92 -9.82
N ILE A 376 21.99 3.60 -10.70
CA ILE A 376 22.47 4.78 -11.42
C ILE A 376 21.49 5.96 -11.28
N LEU A 377 21.95 7.18 -11.52
CA LEU A 377 21.12 8.38 -11.34
C LEU A 377 19.94 8.36 -12.30
N PHE A 378 18.74 8.70 -11.79
CA PHE A 378 17.51 8.71 -12.58
C PHE A 378 17.58 9.62 -13.81
N GLU A 379 18.25 10.75 -13.73
CA GLU A 379 18.34 11.70 -14.85
C GLU A 379 19.12 11.13 -16.05
N ASP A 380 20.09 10.24 -15.78
CA ASP A 380 21.04 9.73 -16.77
C ASP A 380 20.78 8.27 -17.18
N HIS A 381 19.79 7.61 -16.56
CA HIS A 381 19.65 6.16 -16.64
C HIS A 381 19.36 5.65 -18.06
N GLU A 382 18.48 6.33 -18.81
CA GLU A 382 18.14 5.93 -20.17
C GLU A 382 19.39 5.93 -21.07
N LEU A 383 20.15 7.03 -21.08
CA LEU A 383 21.36 7.16 -21.88
C LEU A 383 22.42 6.13 -21.46
N THR A 384 22.60 5.92 -20.15
CA THR A 384 23.58 4.96 -19.61
C THR A 384 23.26 3.54 -20.05
N PHE A 385 22.01 3.09 -19.91
CA PHE A 385 21.61 1.74 -20.34
C PHE A 385 21.71 1.56 -21.85
N ILE A 386 21.41 2.60 -22.66
CA ILE A 386 21.58 2.54 -24.12
C ILE A 386 23.07 2.43 -24.47
N ASP A 387 23.94 3.23 -23.85
CA ASP A 387 25.39 3.18 -24.08
C ASP A 387 25.97 1.81 -23.71
N ASP A 388 25.65 1.29 -22.52
CA ASP A 388 26.10 -0.03 -22.07
C ASP A 388 25.64 -1.15 -23.03
N ARG A 389 24.36 -1.13 -23.43
CA ARG A 389 23.80 -2.10 -24.38
C ARG A 389 24.49 -2.02 -25.75
N VAL A 390 24.71 -0.82 -26.29
CA VAL A 390 25.40 -0.63 -27.58
C VAL A 390 26.85 -1.08 -27.51
N ARG A 391 27.56 -0.75 -26.42
CA ARG A 391 28.95 -1.16 -26.24
C ARG A 391 29.10 -2.67 -26.12
N GLU A 392 28.20 -3.32 -25.39
CA GLU A 392 28.18 -4.78 -25.30
C GLU A 392 27.95 -5.41 -26.69
N PHE A 393 26.98 -4.92 -27.46
CA PHE A 393 26.76 -5.38 -28.83
C PHE A 393 28.02 -5.22 -29.68
N CYS A 394 28.65 -4.03 -29.66
CA CYS A 394 29.88 -3.76 -30.41
C CYS A 394 31.04 -4.68 -29.99
N LEU A 395 31.13 -5.02 -28.71
CA LEU A 395 32.13 -5.96 -28.19
C LEU A 395 31.90 -7.36 -28.76
N ILE A 396 30.65 -7.84 -28.76
CA ILE A 396 30.29 -9.12 -29.36
C ILE A 396 30.69 -9.11 -30.85
N MET A 397 30.33 -8.05 -31.60
CA MET A 397 30.63 -7.97 -33.04
C MET A 397 32.14 -8.03 -33.32
N GLN A 398 32.98 -7.38 -32.50
CA GLN A 398 34.43 -7.47 -32.59
C GLN A 398 34.92 -8.91 -32.40
N PHE A 399 34.42 -9.60 -31.38
CA PHE A 399 34.75 -11.00 -31.11
C PHE A 399 34.25 -11.95 -32.21
N LEU A 400 33.24 -11.54 -32.98
CA LEU A 400 32.74 -12.27 -34.14
C LEU A 400 33.50 -11.98 -35.44
N GLY A 401 34.57 -11.20 -35.36
CA GLY A 401 35.45 -10.87 -36.48
C GLY A 401 34.88 -9.75 -37.35
N ALA A 402 34.24 -8.75 -36.75
CA ALA A 402 33.86 -7.54 -37.47
C ALA A 402 35.11 -6.84 -38.03
N THR A 403 35.04 -6.41 -39.28
CA THR A 403 36.01 -5.51 -39.94
C THR A 403 35.59 -4.05 -39.80
N GLU A 404 34.29 -3.80 -39.62
CA GLU A 404 33.72 -2.47 -39.47
C GLU A 404 32.48 -2.55 -38.60
N VAL A 405 32.35 -1.62 -37.64
CA VAL A 405 31.15 -1.39 -36.86
C VAL A 405 30.86 0.12 -36.91
N SER A 406 29.64 0.49 -37.30
CA SER A 406 29.17 1.88 -37.34
C SER A 406 27.86 2.01 -36.60
N VAL A 407 27.72 3.04 -35.76
CA VAL A 407 26.51 3.33 -34.99
C VAL A 407 25.97 4.69 -35.44
N GLU A 408 24.75 4.68 -35.97
CA GLU A 408 24.05 5.88 -36.46
C GLU A 408 22.72 6.06 -35.74
N SER A 409 22.39 7.30 -35.38
CA SER A 409 21.07 7.65 -34.82
C SER A 409 20.14 8.11 -35.93
N ILE A 410 18.95 7.49 -36.05
CA ILE A 410 17.92 7.89 -37.00
C ILE A 410 16.84 8.68 -36.25
N ASN A 411 16.69 9.97 -36.58
CA ASN A 411 15.61 10.79 -36.01
C ASN A 411 14.27 10.40 -36.63
N GLY A 412 13.24 10.23 -35.81
CA GLY A 412 11.88 9.88 -36.23
C GLY A 412 11.08 10.97 -36.97
N LYS A 413 11.71 12.06 -37.44
CA LYS A 413 11.05 13.07 -38.29
C LYS A 413 11.97 13.48 -39.46
N ASN A 414 11.48 13.13 -40.65
CA ASN A 414 11.89 13.52 -42.01
C ASN A 414 13.36 13.37 -42.41
N VAL A 415 13.53 12.41 -43.34
CA VAL A 415 14.58 12.39 -44.36
C VAL A 415 14.57 13.72 -45.12
N ASN A 416 15.56 14.55 -44.86
CA ASN A 416 16.36 15.28 -45.85
C ASN A 416 17.21 16.31 -45.12
N GLU A 417 18.46 15.96 -44.83
CA GLU A 417 19.58 16.87 -45.01
C GLU A 417 20.88 16.04 -45.00
N GLU A 418 21.60 16.13 -46.12
CA GLU A 418 22.97 15.65 -46.23
C GLU A 418 23.85 16.45 -45.27
N ILE A 419 24.27 15.85 -44.16
CA ILE A 419 25.45 16.31 -43.44
C ILE A 419 26.37 15.10 -43.25
N LYS A 420 27.31 14.97 -44.20
CA LYS A 420 28.52 14.18 -44.03
C LYS A 420 29.42 14.91 -43.04
N GLU A 421 29.52 14.42 -41.82
CA GLU A 421 30.68 14.72 -40.97
C GLU A 421 31.37 13.40 -40.60
N ASP A 422 32.52 13.17 -41.24
CA ASP A 422 33.46 12.10 -40.92
C ASP A 422 34.08 12.35 -39.53
N LEU A 423 33.47 11.79 -38.48
CA LEU A 423 34.08 11.73 -37.15
C LEU A 423 35.10 10.58 -37.10
N THR A 424 36.31 10.87 -37.56
CA THR A 424 37.48 10.00 -37.36
C THR A 424 38.10 10.24 -35.98
N ILE A 425 37.60 9.56 -34.94
CA ILE A 425 38.24 9.56 -33.62
C ILE A 425 39.34 8.49 -33.61
N LYS A 426 40.59 8.91 -33.85
CA LYS A 426 41.78 8.10 -33.60
C LYS A 426 42.16 8.18 -32.11
N GLY A 427 41.92 7.07 -31.41
CA GLY A 427 42.70 6.54 -30.27
C GLY A 427 43.03 7.46 -29.08
N GLY A 428 42.56 7.07 -27.88
CA GLY A 428 43.24 7.35 -26.61
C GLY A 428 42.41 8.08 -25.56
N SER A 429 42.02 7.32 -24.53
CA SER A 429 41.60 7.72 -23.18
C SER A 429 41.68 9.22 -22.79
N SER A 430 40.52 9.82 -22.50
CA SER A 430 40.26 10.46 -21.20
C SER A 430 38.80 10.95 -21.15
N TYR A 431 37.98 10.28 -20.34
CA TYR A 431 36.64 10.74 -20.00
C TYR A 431 36.74 12.03 -19.19
N ARG A 432 36.33 13.14 -19.78
CA ARG A 432 35.90 14.33 -19.03
C ARG A 432 34.49 14.66 -19.50
N ILE A 433 33.51 14.24 -18.70
CA ILE A 433 32.17 14.80 -18.74
C ILE A 433 32.33 16.27 -18.38
N ALA A 434 32.38 17.13 -19.40
CA ALA A 434 32.35 18.56 -19.20
C ALA A 434 30.93 18.93 -18.76
N LYS A 435 30.72 19.04 -17.43
CA LYS A 435 29.61 19.81 -16.89
C LYS A 435 29.75 21.26 -17.36
N ALA A 436 29.16 21.57 -18.50
CA ALA A 436 29.03 22.93 -18.98
C ALA A 436 27.83 23.58 -18.28
N GLN A 437 28.10 24.28 -17.18
CA GLN A 437 27.27 25.39 -16.74
C GLN A 437 27.33 26.46 -17.84
N GLY A 438 26.24 26.66 -18.59
CA GLY A 438 26.20 27.71 -19.60
C GLY A 438 24.92 27.74 -20.43
N ALA A 439 24.08 28.73 -20.11
CA ALA A 439 23.07 29.37 -20.97
C ALA A 439 22.03 28.46 -21.66
N TYR A 440 20.82 28.47 -21.09
CA TYR A 440 19.58 28.16 -21.78
C TYR A 440 19.51 28.88 -23.13
N HIS A 441 19.68 28.14 -24.23
CA HIS A 441 19.15 28.52 -25.53
C HIS A 441 17.99 27.58 -25.88
N LYS A 442 16.81 28.18 -26.03
CA LYS A 442 15.60 27.55 -26.54
C LYS A 442 15.80 27.26 -28.02
N GLU A 443 16.31 26.08 -28.34
CA GLU A 443 15.95 25.36 -29.55
C GLU A 443 15.44 23.99 -29.11
N SER A 444 14.21 23.70 -29.48
CA SER A 444 13.48 22.47 -29.21
C SER A 444 14.04 21.33 -30.06
N GLU A 445 15.29 20.95 -29.79
CA GLU A 445 15.91 19.71 -30.23
C GLU A 445 15.93 18.70 -29.08
N ASN A 446 15.63 17.44 -29.40
CA ASN A 446 15.50 16.36 -28.43
C ASN A 446 16.80 16.11 -27.65
N ARG A 447 16.81 16.42 -26.35
CA ARG A 447 17.97 16.27 -25.45
C ARG A 447 18.59 14.87 -25.48
N LEU A 448 17.78 13.81 -25.43
CA LEU A 448 18.24 12.41 -25.48
C LEU A 448 18.91 12.08 -26.80
N VAL A 449 18.25 12.38 -27.93
CA VAL A 449 18.78 12.13 -29.28
C VAL A 449 20.11 12.84 -29.50
N ASN A 450 20.21 14.11 -29.10
CA ASN A 450 21.46 14.86 -29.20
C ASN A 450 22.56 14.26 -28.32
N SER A 451 22.21 13.82 -27.10
CA SER A 451 23.15 13.15 -26.20
C SER A 451 23.62 11.79 -26.75
N ILE A 452 22.73 11.02 -27.38
CA ILE A 452 23.05 9.76 -28.07
C ILE A 452 24.02 10.03 -29.23
N LYS A 453 23.73 11.01 -30.08
CA LYS A 453 24.60 11.38 -31.21
C LYS A 453 26.01 11.75 -30.75
N GLN A 454 26.12 12.53 -29.68
CA GLN A 454 27.41 12.98 -29.14
C GLN A 454 28.18 11.89 -28.40
N THR A 455 27.48 10.98 -27.71
CA THR A 455 28.11 10.05 -26.75
C THR A 455 28.30 8.65 -27.31
N ILE A 456 27.37 8.18 -28.15
CA ILE A 456 27.27 6.80 -28.62
C ILE A 456 27.69 6.65 -30.09
N GLY A 457 27.50 7.69 -30.90
CA GLY A 457 27.87 7.69 -32.32
C GLY A 457 29.34 7.34 -32.53
N LEU A 458 29.62 6.24 -33.21
CA LEU A 458 30.98 5.78 -33.48
C LEU A 458 31.07 5.01 -34.79
N THR A 459 32.23 5.11 -35.44
CA THR A 459 32.61 4.23 -36.55
C THR A 459 34.01 3.69 -36.29
N GLN A 460 34.14 2.38 -36.22
CA GLN A 460 35.38 1.69 -35.91
C GLN A 460 35.70 0.67 -36.99
N LYS A 461 36.96 0.62 -37.39
CA LYS A 461 37.49 -0.34 -38.37
C LYS A 461 38.53 -1.23 -37.71
N TYR A 462 38.49 -2.50 -38.06
CA TYR A 462 39.24 -3.56 -37.41
C TYR A 462 39.93 -4.45 -38.44
N THR A 463 40.97 -5.15 -37.99
CA THR A 463 41.63 -6.20 -38.75
C THR A 463 41.59 -7.49 -37.93
N PRO A 464 40.43 -8.16 -37.87
CA PRO A 464 40.25 -9.34 -37.05
C PRO A 464 41.11 -10.49 -37.57
N SER A 465 41.76 -11.22 -36.66
CA SER A 465 42.67 -12.32 -36.98
C SER A 465 42.42 -13.59 -36.17
N LYS A 466 41.48 -13.53 -35.21
CA LYS A 466 41.13 -14.64 -34.33
C LYS A 466 39.82 -15.27 -34.80
N SER A 467 39.66 -16.56 -34.50
CA SER A 467 38.41 -17.27 -34.73
C SER A 467 37.28 -16.66 -33.87
N PRO A 468 36.06 -16.54 -34.44
CA PRO A 468 34.93 -15.98 -33.72
C PRO A 468 34.59 -16.71 -32.41
N ALA A 469 34.21 -15.95 -31.39
CA ALA A 469 33.74 -16.46 -30.10
C ALA A 469 32.80 -15.44 -29.43
N LEU A 470 32.20 -15.80 -28.29
CA LEU A 470 31.57 -14.83 -27.39
C LEU A 470 32.58 -14.36 -26.34
N PRO A 471 32.58 -13.07 -25.97
CA PRO A 471 33.31 -12.59 -24.81
C PRO A 471 32.68 -13.09 -23.50
N ASP A 472 33.48 -13.16 -22.44
CA ASP A 472 33.00 -13.49 -21.09
C ASP A 472 32.29 -12.28 -20.44
N GLY A 473 31.36 -12.54 -19.50
CA GLY A 473 30.75 -11.50 -18.67
C GLY A 473 29.70 -10.62 -19.36
N LEU A 474 29.02 -11.14 -20.39
CA LEU A 474 27.92 -10.44 -21.07
C LEU A 474 26.68 -10.31 -20.16
N VAL A 475 26.11 -9.11 -20.10
CA VAL A 475 24.97 -8.75 -19.25
C VAL A 475 23.67 -8.75 -20.05
N TRP A 476 23.67 -8.17 -21.25
CA TRP A 476 22.48 -8.00 -22.10
C TRP A 476 22.24 -9.20 -23.00
N TYR A 477 23.29 -9.80 -23.57
CA TYR A 477 23.21 -10.92 -24.52
C TYR A 477 22.29 -12.08 -24.12
N PRO A 478 22.24 -12.56 -22.85
CA PRO A 478 21.33 -13.64 -22.45
C PRO A 478 19.85 -13.30 -22.67
N TYR A 479 19.50 -12.03 -22.71
CA TYR A 479 18.13 -11.52 -22.86
C TYR A 479 17.86 -10.95 -24.26
N GLU A 480 18.81 -11.03 -25.19
CA GLU A 480 18.73 -10.45 -26.55
C GLU A 480 18.66 -11.55 -27.61
N ALA A 481 17.44 -12.02 -27.92
CA ALA A 481 17.22 -13.09 -28.90
C ALA A 481 17.77 -12.75 -30.30
N SER A 482 17.73 -11.48 -30.73
CA SER A 482 18.30 -11.06 -32.01
C SER A 482 19.82 -11.25 -32.04
N TRP A 483 20.52 -10.97 -30.93
CA TRP A 483 21.97 -11.12 -30.83
C TRP A 483 22.38 -12.59 -30.79
N GLN A 484 21.61 -13.43 -30.09
CA GLN A 484 21.82 -14.89 -30.06
C GLN A 484 21.65 -15.51 -31.45
N ARG A 485 20.62 -15.08 -32.19
CA ARG A 485 20.37 -15.50 -33.57
C ARG A 485 21.49 -15.06 -34.52
N LEU A 486 21.94 -13.81 -34.40
CA LEU A 486 23.07 -13.28 -35.16
C LEU A 486 24.32 -14.12 -34.91
N TYR A 487 24.63 -14.42 -33.65
CA TYR A 487 25.75 -15.28 -33.29
C TYR A 487 25.68 -16.65 -33.98
N GLN A 488 24.54 -17.33 -33.90
CA GLN A 488 24.33 -18.63 -34.54
C GLN A 488 24.51 -18.56 -36.08
N GLN A 489 23.90 -17.57 -36.73
CA GLN A 489 24.03 -17.36 -38.18
C GLN A 489 25.48 -17.08 -38.58
N ARG A 490 26.20 -16.31 -37.76
CA ARG A 490 27.61 -16.04 -37.97
C ARG A 490 28.47 -17.29 -37.87
N MET A 491 28.19 -18.17 -36.89
CA MET A 491 28.90 -19.45 -36.73
C MET A 491 28.62 -20.43 -37.88
N GLN A 492 27.43 -20.35 -38.49
CA GLN A 492 27.06 -21.16 -39.66
C GLN A 492 27.72 -20.67 -40.97
N GLY A 493 28.34 -19.48 -40.96
CA GLY A 493 29.30 -19.03 -41.97
C GLY A 493 28.74 -18.26 -43.17
N SER A 494 27.45 -17.96 -43.20
CA SER A 494 26.83 -17.20 -44.30
C SER A 494 26.75 -15.69 -44.07
N LEU A 495 26.93 -15.22 -42.82
CA LEU A 495 26.74 -13.82 -42.46
C LEU A 495 28.02 -12.99 -42.65
N LEU A 496 27.95 -11.99 -43.54
CA LEU A 496 29.01 -11.02 -43.83
C LEU A 496 28.64 -9.59 -43.48
N GLU A 497 27.35 -9.25 -43.49
CA GLU A 497 26.84 -7.94 -43.10
C GLU A 497 25.60 -8.14 -42.24
N HIS A 498 25.44 -7.27 -41.24
CA HIS A 498 24.26 -7.23 -40.39
C HIS A 498 23.87 -5.79 -40.08
N ARG A 499 22.57 -5.57 -39.91
CA ARG A 499 22.02 -4.31 -39.42
C ARG A 499 21.16 -4.59 -38.21
N GLU A 500 21.56 -4.05 -37.07
CA GLU A 500 20.79 -4.13 -35.83
C GLU A 500 20.09 -2.81 -35.57
N LYS A 501 18.85 -2.88 -35.09
CA LYS A 501 18.08 -1.71 -34.66
C LYS A 501 17.89 -1.77 -33.15
N ILE A 502 18.33 -0.74 -32.43
CA ILE A 502 18.13 -0.59 -30.99
C ILE A 502 17.15 0.56 -30.76
N GLU A 503 16.00 0.24 -30.17
CA GLU A 503 14.95 1.21 -29.86
C GLU A 503 15.08 1.63 -28.40
N THR A 504 15.26 2.93 -28.17
CA THR A 504 15.43 3.49 -26.81
C THR A 504 14.23 3.22 -25.90
N ARG A 505 13.02 3.17 -26.46
CA ARG A 505 11.79 2.81 -25.73
C ARG A 505 11.89 1.47 -25.01
N LYS A 506 12.59 0.49 -25.59
CA LYS A 506 12.73 -0.86 -25.00
C LYS A 506 13.65 -0.88 -23.77
N ASN A 507 14.43 0.18 -23.55
CA ASN A 507 15.33 0.32 -22.41
C ASN A 507 14.69 1.09 -21.25
N ARG A 508 13.47 1.59 -21.39
CA ARG A 508 12.78 2.33 -20.33
C ARG A 508 12.37 1.40 -19.19
N VAL A 509 12.82 1.74 -17.99
CA VAL A 509 12.44 1.03 -16.76
C VAL A 509 11.04 1.40 -16.28
N LEU A 510 10.57 2.61 -16.62
CA LEU A 510 9.26 3.12 -16.22
C LEU A 510 8.34 3.31 -17.43
N GLN A 511 7.07 2.94 -17.27
CA GLN A 511 6.02 3.27 -18.22
C GLN A 511 5.51 4.69 -18.02
N SER A 512 4.92 5.31 -19.05
CA SER A 512 4.44 6.71 -18.97
C SER A 512 3.38 6.96 -17.88
N SER A 513 2.54 5.97 -17.58
CA SER A 513 1.55 6.04 -16.50
C SER A 513 2.19 6.00 -15.12
N GLU A 514 3.24 5.20 -14.96
CA GLU A 514 4.00 5.05 -13.71
C GLU A 514 4.85 6.29 -13.43
N LEU A 515 5.41 6.92 -14.46
CA LEU A 515 6.29 8.09 -14.34
C LEU A 515 5.66 9.24 -13.55
N ARG A 516 4.37 9.53 -13.79
CA ARG A 516 3.62 10.58 -13.06
C ARG A 516 3.41 10.25 -11.58
N GLN A 517 3.23 8.97 -11.25
CA GLN A 517 3.07 8.55 -9.87
C GLN A 517 4.40 8.64 -9.12
N VAL A 518 5.49 8.22 -9.76
CA VAL A 518 6.85 8.35 -9.24
C VAL A 518 7.21 9.82 -9.02
N GLU A 519 6.90 10.70 -9.98
CA GLU A 519 7.11 12.14 -9.83
C GLU A 519 6.38 12.68 -8.59
N GLY A 520 5.13 12.28 -8.38
CA GLY A 520 4.34 12.65 -7.21
C GLY A 520 4.95 12.18 -5.88
N GLU A 521 5.31 10.90 -5.79
CA GLU A 521 5.96 10.33 -4.60
C GLU A 521 7.31 10.99 -4.32
N PHE A 522 8.14 11.20 -5.34
CA PHE A 522 9.45 11.80 -5.20
C PHE A 522 9.35 13.28 -4.79
N LYS A 523 8.44 14.04 -5.40
CA LYS A 523 8.17 15.42 -5.02
C LYS A 523 7.74 15.54 -3.56
N SER A 524 6.88 14.62 -3.09
CA SER A 524 6.48 14.56 -1.68
C SER A 524 7.70 14.36 -0.76
N LEU A 525 8.58 13.41 -1.09
CA LEU A 525 9.80 13.16 -0.32
C LEU A 525 10.74 14.38 -0.26
N VAL A 526 10.99 15.02 -1.41
CA VAL A 526 11.86 16.19 -1.51
C VAL A 526 11.33 17.35 -0.66
N LEU A 527 10.03 17.65 -0.77
CA LEU A 527 9.40 18.74 -0.01
C LEU A 527 9.36 18.44 1.49
N THR A 528 9.07 17.19 1.87
CA THR A 528 9.06 16.72 3.26
C THR A 528 10.45 16.77 3.89
N ALA A 529 11.49 16.54 3.09
CA ALA A 529 12.89 16.72 3.51
C ALA A 529 13.38 18.18 3.53
N HIS A 530 12.48 19.15 3.36
CA HIS A 530 12.78 20.59 3.24
C HIS A 530 13.80 20.92 2.13
N ALA A 531 13.90 20.06 1.12
CA ALA A 531 14.70 20.30 -0.08
C ALA A 531 13.87 21.05 -1.13
N THR A 532 14.55 21.71 -2.06
CA THR A 532 13.90 22.50 -3.12
C THR A 532 13.52 21.63 -4.30
N TRP A 533 12.23 21.64 -4.65
CA TRP A 533 11.77 21.17 -5.96
C TRP A 533 11.99 22.26 -7.00
N ASP A 534 12.88 22.02 -7.97
CA ASP A 534 13.22 22.99 -9.01
C ASP A 534 12.85 22.48 -10.42
N ASN A 535 12.98 23.38 -11.40
CA ASN A 535 12.67 23.08 -12.80
C ASN A 535 13.60 22.02 -13.41
N HIS A 536 14.76 21.74 -12.80
CA HIS A 536 15.68 20.71 -13.29
C HIS A 536 15.14 19.33 -12.92
N LEU A 537 14.74 19.15 -11.66
CA LEU A 537 14.09 17.93 -11.17
C LEU A 537 12.78 17.68 -11.93
N GLU A 538 11.97 18.72 -12.13
CA GLU A 538 10.72 18.60 -12.91
C GLU A 538 10.99 18.15 -14.35
N ALA A 539 12.02 18.71 -15.00
CA ALA A 539 12.40 18.32 -16.36
C ALA A 539 12.89 16.86 -16.47
N SER A 540 13.33 16.22 -15.37
CA SER A 540 13.77 14.82 -15.38
C SER A 540 12.62 13.83 -15.58
N PHE A 541 11.37 14.24 -15.31
CA PHE A 541 10.16 13.44 -15.49
C PHE A 541 9.42 13.76 -16.79
N GLU A 542 9.92 14.69 -17.61
CA GLU A 542 9.36 14.96 -18.93
C GLU A 542 9.54 13.74 -19.86
N THR A 543 8.47 13.34 -20.55
CA THR A 543 8.54 12.20 -21.48
C THR A 543 9.46 12.54 -22.65
N GLN A 544 10.56 11.80 -22.78
CA GLN A 544 11.52 11.99 -23.88
C GLN A 544 10.98 11.35 -25.17
N GLU A 545 11.22 11.97 -26.33
CA GLU A 545 10.88 11.33 -27.62
C GLU A 545 11.76 10.09 -27.85
N ASP A 546 11.15 9.00 -28.32
CA ASP A 546 11.85 7.76 -28.64
C ASP A 546 12.83 7.98 -29.82
N ALA A 547 14.03 7.45 -29.67
CA ALA A 547 15.05 7.39 -30.72
C ALA A 547 15.28 5.95 -31.19
N ASP A 548 15.65 5.81 -32.46
CA ASP A 548 16.07 4.56 -33.08
C ASP A 548 17.55 4.65 -33.43
N LEU A 549 18.37 3.77 -32.85
CA LEU A 549 19.76 3.60 -33.24
C LEU A 549 19.86 2.44 -34.24
N THR A 550 20.68 2.64 -35.27
CA THR A 550 21.01 1.59 -36.23
C THR A 550 22.50 1.30 -36.15
N ILE A 551 22.84 0.04 -35.92
CA ILE A 551 24.22 -0.45 -35.89
C ILE A 551 24.48 -1.26 -37.16
N TYR A 552 25.45 -0.82 -37.94
CA TYR A 552 25.93 -1.50 -39.14
C TYR A 552 27.19 -2.28 -38.82
N VAL A 553 27.21 -3.54 -39.23
CA VAL A 553 28.34 -4.43 -38.98
C VAL A 553 28.75 -5.09 -40.29
N ARG A 554 30.05 -5.10 -40.56
CA ARG A 554 30.66 -5.93 -41.61
C ARG A 554 31.65 -6.89 -40.99
N PHE A 555 31.65 -8.13 -41.46
CA PHE A 555 32.51 -9.19 -40.98
C PHE A 555 33.55 -9.59 -42.02
N ALA A 556 34.71 -10.03 -41.53
CA ALA A 556 35.62 -10.80 -42.35
C ALA A 556 35.01 -12.17 -42.69
N PRO A 557 35.27 -12.74 -43.86
CA PRO A 557 34.94 -14.14 -44.14
C PRO A 557 35.57 -15.06 -43.09
N LEU A 558 34.85 -16.09 -42.62
CA LEU A 558 35.38 -17.02 -41.62
C LEU A 558 36.69 -17.69 -42.07
N SER A 559 36.81 -17.96 -43.36
CA SER A 559 38.02 -18.50 -43.99
C SER A 559 39.26 -17.62 -43.82
N ALA A 560 39.08 -16.31 -43.62
CA ALA A 560 40.17 -15.35 -43.41
C ALA A 560 40.57 -15.23 -41.92
N LEU A 561 39.78 -15.78 -40.99
CA LEU A 561 39.98 -15.67 -39.53
C LEU A 561 40.65 -16.89 -38.90
N THR A 562 40.88 -17.93 -39.70
CA THR A 562 41.67 -19.11 -39.34
C THR A 562 43.12 -18.88 -39.77
N GLY A 563 43.98 -18.44 -38.85
CA GLY A 563 45.43 -18.42 -39.10
C GLY A 563 45.96 -19.84 -39.39
N ASN A 564 46.90 -19.95 -40.34
CA ASN A 564 47.59 -21.19 -40.71
C ASN A 564 47.97 -22.05 -39.49
N ASN A 565 47.24 -23.14 -39.28
CA ASN A 565 47.78 -24.37 -38.70
C ASN A 565 47.48 -25.49 -39.69
N GLU A 566 48.55 -25.96 -40.34
CA GLU A 566 48.53 -27.18 -41.12
C GLU A 566 48.15 -28.37 -40.21
N ASN A 567 47.31 -29.24 -40.76
CA ASN A 567 47.08 -30.63 -40.35
C ASN A 567 46.42 -30.88 -39.00
N VAL A 568 45.10 -30.69 -38.96
CA VAL A 568 44.23 -31.81 -38.58
C VAL A 568 43.28 -32.06 -39.74
N LYS A 569 43.41 -33.26 -40.33
CA LYS A 569 42.56 -33.75 -41.42
C LYS A 569 41.10 -33.48 -41.10
N CYS A 570 40.41 -32.81 -42.02
CA CYS A 570 38.97 -32.84 -42.14
C CYS A 570 38.52 -34.30 -42.34
N ASN A 571 38.18 -34.97 -41.24
CA ASN A 571 37.30 -36.11 -41.25
C ASN A 571 36.06 -35.70 -40.45
N ASN A 572 34.93 -35.63 -41.15
CA ASN A 572 33.54 -35.70 -40.67
C ASN A 572 33.28 -35.56 -39.17
N LEU A 573 32.47 -34.57 -38.77
CA LEU A 573 31.63 -34.71 -37.57
C LEU A 573 30.35 -33.84 -37.64
N LEU A 574 29.49 -34.16 -38.60
CA LEU A 574 28.06 -34.33 -38.31
C LEU A 574 27.90 -35.78 -37.82
N SER A 575 28.27 -35.99 -36.56
CA SER A 575 27.86 -37.11 -35.70
C SER A 575 28.55 -36.88 -34.36
N LEU A 576 27.91 -36.23 -33.40
CA LEU A 576 28.28 -36.36 -31.99
C LEU A 576 28.31 -37.86 -31.68
N SER A 577 29.48 -38.52 -31.78
CA SER A 577 29.62 -39.83 -31.19
C SER A 577 29.75 -39.56 -29.70
N LEU A 578 28.62 -39.63 -29.01
CA LEU A 578 28.58 -39.76 -27.56
C LEU A 578 29.65 -40.78 -27.17
N THR A 579 30.55 -40.40 -26.27
CA THR A 579 31.43 -41.38 -25.64
C THR A 579 30.57 -42.41 -24.89
N ALA A 580 31.10 -43.61 -24.65
CA ALA A 580 30.37 -44.63 -23.90
C ALA A 580 29.89 -44.09 -22.54
N ASP A 581 30.72 -43.25 -21.91
CA ASP A 581 30.42 -42.59 -20.65
C ASP A 581 29.34 -41.49 -20.80
N GLU A 582 29.35 -40.69 -21.88
CA GLU A 582 28.28 -39.72 -22.14
C GLU A 582 26.94 -40.39 -22.49
N GLN A 583 26.98 -41.56 -23.13
CA GLN A 583 25.79 -42.36 -23.41
C GLN A 583 25.22 -42.97 -22.11
N GLU A 584 26.08 -43.52 -21.23
CA GLU A 584 25.68 -44.03 -19.91
C GLU A 584 25.03 -42.92 -19.06
N TYR A 585 25.60 -41.70 -19.08
CA TYR A 585 25.00 -40.55 -18.41
C TYR A 585 23.63 -40.16 -18.96
N LEU A 586 23.46 -40.17 -20.30
CA LEU A 586 22.21 -39.80 -20.95
C LEU A 586 21.11 -40.85 -20.77
N ASP A 587 21.45 -42.14 -20.70
CA ASP A 587 20.49 -43.21 -20.49
C ASP A 587 19.93 -43.16 -19.05
N GLU A 588 20.79 -42.93 -18.05
CA GLU A 588 20.36 -42.70 -16.66
C GLU A 588 19.55 -41.39 -16.49
N TYR A 589 19.93 -40.34 -17.23
CA TYR A 589 19.16 -39.10 -17.27
C TYR A 589 17.77 -39.29 -17.88
N ARG A 590 17.62 -40.17 -18.88
CA ARG A 590 16.33 -40.53 -19.47
C ARG A 590 15.48 -41.36 -18.52
N GLU A 591 16.06 -42.34 -17.82
CA GLU A 591 15.33 -43.12 -16.81
C GLU A 591 14.79 -42.23 -15.68
N CYS A 592 15.54 -41.19 -15.27
CA CYS A 592 15.06 -40.20 -14.30
C CYS A 592 13.84 -39.39 -14.80
N LEU A 593 13.67 -39.23 -16.12
CA LEU A 593 12.53 -38.53 -16.72
C LEU A 593 11.33 -39.45 -16.98
N GLU A 594 11.50 -40.77 -16.95
CA GLU A 594 10.39 -41.73 -17.12
C GLU A 594 9.52 -41.85 -15.87
N GLU A 595 10.06 -41.55 -14.68
CA GLU A 595 9.31 -41.57 -13.40
C GLU A 595 8.60 -40.24 -13.07
N GLY A 596 8.85 -39.18 -13.85
CA GLY A 596 8.19 -37.87 -13.75
C GLY A 596 8.81 -36.84 -14.68
N ASN A 597 8.01 -35.89 -15.19
CA ASN A 597 8.48 -34.84 -16.13
C ASN A 597 9.54 -33.88 -15.53
N ASP A 598 9.84 -33.99 -14.23
CA ASP A 598 10.80 -33.17 -13.50
C ASP A 598 11.77 -34.02 -12.68
N ILE A 599 13.05 -33.64 -12.71
CA ILE A 599 14.13 -34.31 -11.96
C ILE A 599 14.13 -33.83 -10.51
N SER A 600 13.85 -34.72 -9.58
CA SER A 600 13.82 -34.42 -8.15
C SER A 600 15.22 -34.04 -7.61
N PRO A 601 15.30 -33.33 -6.47
CA PRO A 601 16.58 -33.01 -5.83
C PRO A 601 17.42 -34.24 -5.47
N LYS A 602 16.79 -35.41 -5.33
CA LYS A 602 17.47 -36.68 -5.04
C LYS A 602 18.08 -37.29 -6.30
N GLU A 603 17.37 -37.28 -7.42
CA GLU A 603 17.88 -37.71 -8.74
C GLU A 603 18.99 -36.78 -9.23
N ARG A 604 18.84 -35.46 -9.05
CA ARG A 604 19.91 -34.50 -9.42
C ARG A 604 21.22 -34.80 -8.70
N ARG A 605 21.18 -35.08 -7.39
CA ARG A 605 22.36 -35.49 -6.60
C ARG A 605 22.94 -36.86 -6.99
N LEU A 606 22.16 -37.72 -7.63
CA LEU A 606 22.60 -39.01 -8.16
C LEU A 606 23.30 -38.80 -9.52
N LEU A 607 22.68 -38.01 -10.41
CA LEU A 607 23.23 -37.61 -11.70
C LEU A 607 24.54 -36.82 -11.55
N ASP A 608 24.63 -35.87 -10.61
CA ASP A 608 25.87 -35.12 -10.36
C ASP A 608 27.04 -36.03 -9.92
N ARG A 609 26.74 -37.06 -9.11
CA ARG A 609 27.73 -38.06 -8.70
C ARG A 609 28.12 -39.00 -9.84
N LEU A 610 27.15 -39.38 -10.68
CA LEU A 610 27.41 -40.20 -11.86
C LEU A 610 28.28 -39.42 -12.87
N ARG A 611 27.95 -38.15 -13.11
CA ARG A 611 28.72 -37.20 -13.93
C ARG A 611 30.18 -37.13 -13.48
N GLU A 612 30.43 -36.90 -12.19
CA GLU A 612 31.78 -36.83 -11.63
C GLU A 612 32.54 -38.15 -11.79
N LYS A 613 31.86 -39.28 -11.58
CA LYS A 613 32.43 -40.63 -11.74
C LYS A 613 32.81 -40.94 -13.19
N LEU A 614 32.01 -40.46 -14.14
CA LEU A 614 32.20 -40.63 -15.59
C LEU A 614 33.14 -39.55 -16.18
N GLY A 615 33.68 -38.64 -15.36
CA GLY A 615 34.60 -37.59 -15.82
C GLY A 615 33.97 -36.55 -16.74
N ILE A 616 32.65 -36.41 -16.73
CA ILE A 616 31.91 -35.45 -17.54
C ILE A 616 31.92 -34.10 -16.82
N SER A 617 32.28 -33.03 -17.51
CA SER A 617 32.25 -31.69 -16.89
C SER A 617 30.81 -31.20 -16.70
N GLU A 618 30.57 -30.36 -15.68
CA GLU A 618 29.25 -29.74 -15.43
C GLU A 618 28.68 -29.02 -16.65
N LYS A 619 29.53 -28.27 -17.37
CA LYS A 619 29.12 -27.60 -18.61
C LYS A 619 28.69 -28.62 -19.69
N ARG A 620 29.40 -29.74 -19.79
CA ARG A 620 29.12 -30.80 -20.77
C ARG A 620 27.85 -31.59 -20.43
N SER A 621 27.58 -31.86 -19.15
CA SER A 621 26.34 -32.52 -18.74
C SER A 621 25.13 -31.66 -19.07
N VAL A 622 25.19 -30.34 -18.84
CA VAL A 622 24.11 -29.41 -19.22
C VAL A 622 23.90 -29.37 -20.74
N GLU A 623 24.97 -29.42 -21.54
CA GLU A 623 24.86 -29.53 -23.01
C GLU A 623 24.16 -30.82 -23.45
N LEU A 624 24.49 -31.95 -22.82
CA LEU A 624 23.90 -33.27 -23.09
C LEU A 624 22.42 -33.29 -22.70
N GLU A 625 22.06 -32.78 -21.53
CA GLU A 625 20.67 -32.70 -21.06
C GLU A 625 19.80 -31.82 -21.95
N ASN A 626 20.31 -30.67 -22.38
CA ASN A 626 19.60 -29.77 -23.29
C ASN A 626 19.49 -30.35 -24.71
N SER A 627 20.39 -31.26 -25.12
CA SER A 627 20.28 -31.95 -26.40
C SER A 627 19.09 -32.91 -26.50
N LEU A 628 18.50 -33.29 -25.36
CA LEU A 628 17.30 -34.13 -25.28
C LEU A 628 16.00 -33.33 -25.27
N LYS A 629 16.04 -32.00 -25.12
CA LYS A 629 14.85 -31.15 -25.16
C LYS A 629 14.42 -30.93 -26.62
N PRO A 630 13.11 -31.02 -26.94
CA PRO A 630 12.64 -30.79 -28.31
C PRO A 630 12.94 -29.35 -28.75
N GLN A 631 13.49 -29.18 -29.96
CA GLN A 631 13.66 -27.87 -30.58
C GLN A 631 12.29 -27.39 -31.08
N LEU A 632 11.69 -26.47 -30.33
CA LEU A 632 10.44 -25.81 -30.70
C LEU A 632 10.75 -24.49 -31.42
N SER A 633 9.97 -24.16 -32.45
CA SER A 633 10.03 -22.85 -33.09
C SER A 633 9.32 -21.77 -32.25
N GLU A 634 9.64 -20.49 -32.49
CA GLU A 634 9.11 -19.33 -31.75
C GLU A 634 7.57 -19.32 -31.69
N VAL A 635 6.92 -19.73 -32.79
CA VAL A 635 5.45 -19.84 -32.85
C VAL A 635 4.90 -21.07 -32.13
N GLU A 636 5.63 -22.19 -32.11
CA GLU A 636 5.23 -23.39 -31.36
C GLU A 636 5.41 -23.19 -29.84
N GLN A 637 6.40 -22.39 -29.43
CA GLN A 637 6.58 -21.97 -28.05
C GLN A 637 5.47 -21.01 -27.60
N GLU A 638 5.15 -19.99 -28.41
CA GLU A 638 4.01 -19.08 -28.15
C GLU A 638 2.70 -19.86 -28.00
N TYR A 639 2.47 -20.85 -28.87
CA TYR A 639 1.29 -21.72 -28.76
C TYR A 639 1.28 -22.58 -27.48
N LEU A 640 2.44 -23.13 -27.08
CA LEU A 640 2.55 -23.97 -25.88
C LEU A 640 2.44 -23.19 -24.57
N GLU A 641 2.95 -21.97 -24.52
CA GLU A 641 2.80 -21.10 -23.34
C GLU A 641 1.34 -20.75 -23.12
N GLU A 642 0.62 -20.34 -24.16
CA GLU A 642 -0.81 -20.05 -24.10
C GLU A 642 -1.64 -21.31 -23.78
N TYR A 643 -1.24 -22.48 -24.30
CA TYR A 643 -1.84 -23.76 -23.95
C TYR A 643 -1.67 -24.11 -22.47
N ARG A 644 -0.47 -23.88 -21.90
CA ARG A 644 -0.18 -24.12 -20.48
C ARG A 644 -0.92 -23.17 -19.57
N ILE A 645 -1.02 -21.89 -19.93
CA ILE A 645 -1.83 -20.89 -19.20
C ILE A 645 -3.29 -21.34 -19.12
N CYS A 646 -3.83 -21.91 -20.21
CA CYS A 646 -5.19 -22.47 -20.21
C CYS A 646 -5.36 -23.71 -19.31
N LEU A 647 -4.28 -24.39 -18.93
CA LEU A 647 -4.31 -25.54 -18.00
C LEU A 647 -4.06 -25.15 -16.53
N GLU A 648 -3.49 -23.97 -16.26
CA GLU A 648 -3.11 -23.54 -14.92
C GLU A 648 -4.31 -23.22 -14.00
N GLU A 649 -5.46 -22.85 -14.55
CA GLU A 649 -6.63 -22.48 -13.72
C GLU A 649 -7.37 -23.71 -13.17
N ASP A 650 -7.70 -24.70 -14.03
CA ASP A 650 -8.57 -25.84 -13.66
C ASP A 650 -8.05 -27.24 -14.07
N GLY A 651 -6.92 -27.33 -14.77
CA GLY A 651 -6.37 -28.59 -15.31
C GLY A 651 -7.15 -29.23 -16.48
N GLU A 652 -8.27 -28.62 -16.88
CA GLU A 652 -9.08 -28.98 -18.05
C GLU A 652 -9.30 -27.77 -18.94
N ILE A 653 -9.31 -27.97 -20.26
CA ILE A 653 -9.49 -26.87 -21.23
C ILE A 653 -10.95 -26.78 -21.65
N SER A 654 -11.58 -25.64 -21.37
CA SER A 654 -12.99 -25.39 -21.71
C SER A 654 -13.22 -25.24 -23.22
N ASP A 655 -14.48 -25.43 -23.66
CA ASP A 655 -14.91 -25.21 -25.05
C ASP A 655 -14.62 -23.80 -25.58
N ARG A 656 -14.49 -22.82 -24.68
CA ARG A 656 -14.19 -21.43 -25.02
C ARG A 656 -12.70 -21.24 -25.25
N GLU A 657 -11.84 -21.77 -24.38
CA GLU A 657 -10.39 -21.76 -24.53
C GLU A 657 -9.95 -22.57 -25.74
N ARG A 658 -10.57 -23.73 -25.98
CA ARG A 658 -10.30 -24.52 -27.18
C ARG A 658 -10.49 -23.72 -28.47
N ARG A 659 -11.57 -22.94 -28.56
CA ARG A 659 -11.82 -22.04 -29.71
C ARG A 659 -10.88 -20.84 -29.79
N LEU A 660 -10.22 -20.46 -28.70
CA LEU A 660 -9.21 -19.40 -28.67
C LEU A 660 -7.85 -19.96 -29.10
N LEU A 661 -7.47 -21.13 -28.58
CA LEU A 661 -6.28 -21.87 -28.97
C LEU A 661 -6.32 -22.26 -30.44
N ASP A 662 -7.46 -22.74 -30.97
CA ASP A 662 -7.59 -23.05 -32.40
C ASP A 662 -7.41 -21.79 -33.28
N ARG A 663 -7.89 -20.64 -32.83
CA ARG A 663 -7.69 -19.35 -33.52
C ARG A 663 -6.24 -18.87 -33.45
N LEU A 664 -5.59 -19.05 -32.31
CA LEU A 664 -4.19 -18.74 -32.12
C LEU A 664 -3.32 -19.64 -33.00
N ARG A 665 -3.60 -20.95 -33.02
CA ARG A 665 -2.97 -21.93 -33.89
C ARG A 665 -3.06 -21.52 -35.36
N ASP A 666 -4.27 -21.18 -35.84
CA ASP A 666 -4.47 -20.76 -37.22
C ASP A 666 -3.73 -19.45 -37.55
N LYS A 667 -3.66 -18.52 -36.59
CA LYS A 667 -2.91 -17.26 -36.70
C LYS A 667 -1.40 -17.49 -36.76
N LEU A 668 -0.91 -18.48 -36.02
CA LEU A 668 0.50 -18.86 -35.93
C LEU A 668 0.91 -19.83 -37.06
N GLY A 669 -0.04 -20.29 -37.88
CA GLY A 669 0.22 -21.18 -39.00
C GLY A 669 0.58 -22.62 -38.59
N ILE A 670 0.22 -23.03 -37.37
CA ILE A 670 0.49 -24.38 -36.85
C ILE A 670 -0.61 -25.33 -37.34
N THR A 671 -0.25 -26.53 -37.81
CA THR A 671 -1.26 -27.51 -38.23
C THR A 671 -1.94 -28.14 -37.02
N GLN A 672 -3.20 -28.56 -37.14
CA GLN A 672 -3.90 -29.26 -36.05
C GLN A 672 -3.14 -30.50 -35.58
N GLU A 673 -2.54 -31.26 -36.50
CA GLU A 673 -1.73 -32.43 -36.15
C GLU A 673 -0.51 -32.05 -35.32
N ARG A 674 0.18 -30.97 -35.68
CA ARG A 674 1.35 -30.48 -34.92
C ARG A 674 0.96 -29.90 -33.57
N ALA A 675 -0.14 -29.14 -33.50
CA ALA A 675 -0.70 -28.66 -32.23
C ALA A 675 -1.01 -29.84 -31.29
N ASN A 676 -1.66 -30.90 -31.78
CA ASN A 676 -1.96 -32.09 -30.97
C ASN A 676 -0.71 -32.86 -30.52
N GLU A 677 0.41 -32.75 -31.22
CA GLU A 677 1.71 -33.26 -30.76
C GLU A 677 2.32 -32.36 -29.68
N LEU A 678 2.22 -31.05 -29.85
CA LEU A 678 2.71 -30.05 -28.89
C LEU A 678 1.99 -30.15 -27.56
N GLU A 679 0.67 -30.32 -27.58
CA GLU A 679 -0.18 -30.44 -26.38
C GLU A 679 0.06 -31.72 -25.56
N LYS A 680 0.95 -32.61 -26.00
CA LYS A 680 1.40 -33.79 -25.24
C LYS A 680 2.70 -33.54 -24.45
N TYR A 681 3.36 -32.40 -24.67
CA TYR A 681 4.50 -31.89 -23.91
C TYR A 681 4.05 -30.89 -22.85
#